data_AF-A0A8B7N6B1-F1
#
_entry.id   AF-A0A8B7N6B1-F1
#
_cell.length_a   1.000
_cell.length_b   1.000
_cell.length_c   1.000
_cell.angle_alpha   90.00
_cell.angle_beta   90.00
_cell.angle_gamma   90.00
#
_symmetry.space_group_name_H-M   'P 1'
#
loop_
_entity.id
_entity.type
_entity.pdbx_description
1 polymer ?
#
loop_
_entity_poly.entity_id
_entity_poly.type
_entity_poly.pdbx_seq_one_letter_code
_entity_poly.pdbx_strand_id
1 'polypeptide(L)'
;MSCFVFQMSDGPPRGRARGRGLDVPQQPGGAAAPPRAQHLRPAAPMQPRMRSAGPQPQVRAPRPAAQQQQQQQFRGMRPAGGPQHPSPITDAPSAWQRSPHVAMLPLPQPGHATSRQAAPPLPPPQQPAPTVRPEQPPATHASRAYCRGTERVQSAIRSAQQTSGESSLPLQMSALSVEQANSGNGSNGNGSNGNGTTSSRGHSRGGHFSREDAKQMILRPHNNSKIGTGKLRRTNDMNLLVNYFEMEKCQDWRLNFYAVIYNPAQDDRRQRYKIMEPHLKHFGGHVFDGMNIFSLNYLPNKETVFSSTTSDGDYSITVKFVRELDSLDDQFIRILNLILRRCQAAIGLTLIGRHYFNVKNFQNLDADLKMRVYPGVQTSIRQHEDKILLNVDIVHKFQQQTSILDHIRTMRNDDRDRLLIGQIAMAEYNHLTYRIDHFDDTKNPMSTFQHRGETVTFKKYFEDKHRRIVTDLTQPLIYSKPTGRQLRSGMTEIYLVPELMRLTGIPDDIRTNFHKMKRLVDYTKMGVDRRVAALKKFNQDLQEDKVRKDLELWGLKLNTNLVSLTSGVMNQEEILLAGGMSAQYKADDADWTFGCRNKSMMVSIPLNNWVVLVGGRINVADVSAFIQMLQQAARSVGMMIRPPEMVQASGMHETEQEIMKHQGCQMIMIILDRQLQNKYGMLKKKLACSIGVLSQFVLASNVNPAKKGLMSIATKIAIQMNAKLGGEPWQVKQPAKTTMVIGYDVYHDTVTASKSYGAVVSSVNPQLTNYYGQVTEHNNKEELSNNFAVCIQKAVKAYHERNKCHPRNVVVYRDGVGEGQIEYVKQQEIPAIKSELAKINPGICLVFVVVCKRINTRIFRDMGSGGLANPPPGTVVDKTITLPYCYDFFLVSQKVREGTVSPTSYSILEDGSNFSVDMLQCFTYKLTHLYFNWQGTVRVPAPCLYAHKLAYMTGTGTHSQPSPRVADKLWFI
;
A
#
# COMPACT_ATOMS: atom_id res chain seq x y z
N MET A 1 -11.95 -0.89 -10.67
CA MET A 1 -11.91 -0.26 -12.00
C MET A 1 -13.19 0.55 -12.19
N SER A 2 -13.06 1.74 -12.79
CA SER A 2 -14.17 2.56 -13.31
C SER A 2 -15.17 3.20 -12.34
N CYS A 3 -14.76 3.50 -11.09
CA CYS A 3 -15.34 4.61 -10.31
C CYS A 3 -14.23 5.54 -9.78
N PHE A 4 -13.66 6.35 -10.68
CA PHE A 4 -13.27 7.71 -10.33
C PHE A 4 -14.31 8.62 -10.99
N VAL A 5 -15.04 9.40 -10.20
CA VAL A 5 -16.07 10.29 -10.73
C VAL A 5 -15.39 11.42 -11.52
N PHE A 6 -15.65 11.46 -12.82
CA PHE A 6 -15.49 12.68 -13.60
C PHE A 6 -16.63 13.62 -13.20
N GLN A 7 -16.28 14.82 -12.74
CA GLN A 7 -17.20 15.95 -12.75
C GLN A 7 -16.45 17.15 -13.34
N MET A 8 -17.17 17.97 -14.09
CA MET A 8 -16.59 18.99 -14.95
C MET A 8 -16.30 20.28 -14.17
N SER A 9 -15.36 21.07 -14.68
CA SER A 9 -15.04 22.40 -14.14
C SER A 9 -15.96 23.44 -14.77
N ASP A 10 -17.09 23.71 -14.14
CA ASP A 10 -18.00 24.79 -14.55
C ASP A 10 -17.50 26.15 -14.03
N GLY A 11 -17.44 27.13 -14.94
CA GLY A 11 -17.14 28.53 -14.61
C GLY A 11 -18.37 29.30 -14.11
N PRO A 12 -18.19 30.49 -13.50
CA PRO A 12 -19.30 31.23 -12.91
C PRO A 12 -20.19 31.91 -13.97
N PRO A 13 -21.52 31.69 -13.97
CA PRO A 13 -22.43 32.41 -14.83
C PRO A 13 -22.64 33.86 -14.34
N ARG A 14 -22.48 34.84 -15.24
CA ARG A 14 -22.98 36.21 -15.09
C ARG A 14 -24.20 36.37 -16.01
N GLY A 15 -25.33 36.89 -15.53
CA GLY A 15 -26.40 37.34 -16.44
C GLY A 15 -27.79 37.49 -15.84
N ARG A 16 -28.35 38.70 -15.95
CA ARG A 16 -29.76 39.10 -15.76
C ARG A 16 -30.69 38.28 -16.71
N ALA A 17 -32.02 38.18 -16.54
CA ALA A 17 -33.01 39.20 -16.16
C ALA A 17 -34.44 38.63 -15.88
N ARG A 18 -35.37 39.50 -15.43
CA ARG A 18 -36.87 39.59 -15.60
C ARG A 18 -37.68 38.29 -15.85
N GLY A 19 -38.87 38.06 -15.28
CA GLY A 19 -39.77 38.85 -14.40
C GLY A 19 -41.26 38.46 -14.59
N ARG A 20 -42.18 38.96 -13.73
CA ARG A 20 -43.62 38.57 -13.55
C ARG A 20 -43.82 37.22 -12.80
N GLY A 21 -44.86 36.98 -12.00
CA GLY A 21 -45.87 37.90 -11.41
C GLY A 21 -47.25 37.24 -11.17
N LEU A 22 -47.87 37.52 -10.00
CA LEU A 22 -49.23 37.11 -9.56
C LEU A 22 -49.41 35.59 -9.24
N ASP A 23 -50.31 35.12 -8.36
CA ASP A 23 -51.45 35.74 -7.64
C ASP A 23 -51.62 35.24 -6.17
N VAL A 24 -52.51 35.86 -5.36
CA VAL A 24 -52.81 35.50 -3.94
C VAL A 24 -54.30 35.73 -3.57
N PRO A 25 -54.98 34.72 -2.99
CA PRO A 25 -55.83 34.91 -1.79
C PRO A 25 -55.77 33.69 -0.81
N GLN A 26 -56.20 33.70 0.47
CA GLN A 26 -56.60 34.74 1.43
C GLN A 26 -56.41 34.21 2.88
N GLN A 27 -56.73 35.02 3.91
CA GLN A 27 -56.58 34.74 5.37
C GLN A 27 -57.94 34.31 6.02
N PRO A 28 -58.15 34.05 7.35
CA PRO A 28 -57.64 34.82 8.52
C PRO A 28 -57.40 34.10 9.90
N GLY A 29 -56.89 34.85 10.88
CA GLY A 29 -57.07 34.63 12.34
C GLY A 29 -55.92 33.94 13.12
N GLY A 30 -55.45 34.42 14.29
CA GLY A 30 -55.74 35.70 14.97
C GLY A 30 -54.94 35.94 16.28
N ALA A 31 -54.72 37.23 16.61
CA ALA A 31 -54.40 37.89 17.91
C ALA A 31 -53.37 37.33 18.93
N ALA A 32 -52.28 38.10 19.19
CA ALA A 32 -51.94 38.73 20.50
C ALA A 32 -50.54 39.44 20.49
N ALA A 33 -50.42 40.65 21.08
CA ALA A 33 -49.19 41.49 21.21
C ALA A 33 -49.50 42.74 22.10
N PRO A 34 -48.57 43.69 22.44
CA PRO A 34 -47.11 43.79 22.23
C PRO A 34 -46.33 43.64 23.58
N PRO A 35 -45.58 44.58 24.25
CA PRO A 35 -45.19 45.99 24.00
C PRO A 35 -43.82 46.15 23.24
N ARG A 36 -43.11 47.30 23.37
CA ARG A 36 -42.22 47.83 22.28
C ARG A 36 -41.26 48.98 22.65
N ALA A 37 -40.03 48.99 22.08
CA ALA A 37 -39.15 50.17 21.80
C ALA A 37 -38.15 49.77 20.66
N GLN A 38 -37.91 50.46 19.53
CA GLN A 38 -37.43 51.83 19.22
C GLN A 38 -35.92 52.08 19.53
N HIS A 39 -35.06 52.72 18.70
CA HIS A 39 -35.09 53.07 17.25
C HIS A 39 -33.68 53.48 16.71
N LEU A 40 -33.34 53.09 15.46
CA LEU A 40 -32.49 53.79 14.44
C LEU A 40 -30.98 54.12 14.66
N ARG A 41 -30.37 54.64 13.57
CA ARG A 41 -28.93 54.80 13.18
C ARG A 41 -28.50 56.32 13.20
N PRO A 42 -27.32 56.78 12.67
CA PRO A 42 -25.88 56.43 12.86
C PRO A 42 -24.89 57.66 12.95
N ALA A 43 -23.57 57.39 12.95
CA ALA A 43 -22.46 58.12 12.29
C ALA A 43 -21.55 59.14 13.05
N ALA A 44 -20.40 59.46 12.38
CA ALA A 44 -19.35 60.48 12.63
C ALA A 44 -18.25 60.24 13.72
N PRO A 45 -16.94 60.32 13.35
CA PRO A 45 -15.80 60.40 14.29
C PRO A 45 -14.80 61.55 14.02
N MET A 46 -14.15 62.14 15.05
CA MET A 46 -12.92 62.95 14.87
C MET A 46 -12.04 63.15 16.14
N GLN A 47 -10.73 62.91 15.95
CA GLN A 47 -9.43 63.40 16.52
C GLN A 47 -9.37 64.60 17.55
N PRO A 48 -8.20 65.05 18.12
CA PRO A 48 -6.76 64.78 17.79
C PRO A 48 -5.71 64.67 18.97
N ARG A 49 -4.41 64.58 18.59
CA ARG A 49 -3.13 64.86 19.34
C ARG A 49 -2.55 63.76 20.26
N MET A 50 -1.22 63.57 20.40
CA MET A 50 -0.03 64.17 19.72
C MET A 50 1.27 63.32 19.83
N ARG A 51 2.17 63.42 18.81
CA ARG A 51 3.65 63.19 18.81
C ARG A 51 4.17 61.75 19.12
N SER A 52 5.33 61.26 18.63
CA SER A 52 6.19 61.44 17.42
C SER A 52 7.44 60.54 17.59
N ALA A 53 8.13 59.92 16.61
CA ALA A 53 8.06 59.87 15.14
C ALA A 53 8.13 58.38 14.67
N GLY A 54 8.81 57.85 13.63
CA GLY A 54 9.66 58.32 12.52
C GLY A 54 11.09 57.69 12.50
N PRO A 55 11.71 57.33 11.35
CA PRO A 55 11.24 57.40 9.95
C PRO A 55 11.18 56.05 9.19
N GLN A 56 10.47 56.05 8.05
CA GLN A 56 10.64 55.11 6.92
C GLN A 56 11.17 55.89 5.71
N PRO A 57 11.56 55.20 4.61
CA PRO A 57 11.24 55.65 3.27
C PRO A 57 10.16 54.77 2.61
N GLN A 58 9.34 55.35 1.72
CA GLN A 58 8.10 54.76 1.22
C GLN A 58 7.71 55.36 -0.15
N VAL A 59 6.89 54.65 -0.97
CA VAL A 59 5.90 55.24 -1.93
C VAL A 59 6.47 55.95 -3.20
N ARG A 60 5.86 55.93 -4.41
CA ARG A 60 4.64 55.30 -4.99
C ARG A 60 4.76 55.07 -6.52
N ALA A 61 3.73 54.45 -7.12
CA ALA A 61 3.53 54.28 -8.58
C ALA A 61 2.81 55.50 -9.24
N PRO A 62 2.63 55.48 -10.59
CA PRO A 62 1.26 55.33 -11.13
C PRO A 62 1.12 54.46 -12.42
N ARG A 63 -0.08 54.46 -13.02
CA ARG A 63 -0.49 53.95 -14.38
C ARG A 63 -1.03 55.16 -15.21
N PRO A 64 -1.69 55.07 -16.42
CA PRO A 64 -1.93 53.97 -17.38
C PRO A 64 -1.83 54.32 -18.92
N ALA A 65 -1.90 53.28 -19.79
CA ALA A 65 -2.62 53.15 -21.09
C ALA A 65 -2.35 53.99 -22.40
N ALA A 66 -2.29 53.23 -23.52
CA ALA A 66 -2.93 53.40 -24.86
C ALA A 66 -2.25 54.08 -26.09
N GLN A 67 -2.13 53.27 -27.17
CA GLN A 67 -2.29 53.49 -28.64
C GLN A 67 -1.93 54.80 -29.38
N GLN A 68 -1.17 54.69 -30.50
CA GLN A 68 -1.64 55.01 -31.88
C GLN A 68 -0.70 54.45 -32.99
N GLN A 69 -0.86 54.83 -34.27
CA GLN A 69 -0.38 54.10 -35.48
C GLN A 69 0.46 54.95 -36.48
N GLN A 70 1.19 54.25 -37.38
CA GLN A 70 1.70 54.71 -38.70
C GLN A 70 2.85 55.75 -38.69
N GLN A 71 3.68 55.95 -39.74
CA GLN A 71 3.68 55.46 -41.15
C GLN A 71 5.12 55.43 -41.77
N GLN A 72 5.30 54.75 -42.92
CA GLN A 72 6.42 54.87 -43.91
C GLN A 72 7.87 54.55 -43.44
N GLN A 73 8.90 54.36 -44.30
CA GLN A 73 9.15 53.52 -45.49
C GLN A 73 10.55 53.90 -46.06
N PHE A 74 11.51 52.97 -46.19
CA PHE A 74 12.32 52.63 -47.41
C PHE A 74 13.76 52.11 -47.19
N ARG A 75 14.13 51.09 -48.00
CA ARG A 75 15.51 50.58 -48.33
C ARG A 75 16.37 50.06 -47.15
N GLY A 76 17.42 49.26 -47.34
CA GLY A 76 18.03 48.69 -48.56
C GLY A 76 18.93 47.46 -48.27
N MET A 77 19.62 46.93 -49.28
CA MET A 77 20.37 45.64 -49.27
C MET A 77 21.74 45.64 -48.56
N ARG A 78 22.32 44.43 -48.44
CA ARG A 78 23.78 44.10 -48.30
C ARG A 78 24.62 44.72 -49.48
N PRO A 79 25.98 44.64 -49.54
CA PRO A 79 26.96 43.89 -48.73
C PRO A 79 28.27 44.65 -48.36
N ALA A 80 29.28 43.93 -47.85
CA ALA A 80 30.70 44.29 -47.89
C ALA A 80 31.59 43.02 -47.83
N GLY A 81 32.83 43.05 -48.35
CA GLY A 81 33.79 41.94 -48.22
C GLY A 81 35.13 42.13 -48.97
N GLY A 82 36.15 41.39 -48.53
CA GLY A 82 37.54 41.41 -49.07
C GLY A 82 38.44 42.54 -48.51
N PRO A 83 39.77 42.52 -48.79
CA PRO A 83 40.51 41.56 -49.62
C PRO A 83 41.83 40.97 -49.03
N GLN A 84 42.28 39.88 -49.66
CA GLN A 84 43.68 39.50 -49.98
C GLN A 84 44.72 39.01 -48.94
N HIS A 85 45.60 38.17 -49.49
CA HIS A 85 46.79 37.45 -48.97
C HIS A 85 48.09 38.19 -49.43
N PRO A 86 49.28 37.95 -48.85
CA PRO A 86 50.13 36.80 -49.25
C PRO A 86 50.95 36.13 -48.14
N SER A 87 51.58 35.00 -48.51
CA SER A 87 52.47 34.13 -47.70
C SER A 87 53.97 34.48 -47.97
N PRO A 88 55.00 33.74 -47.46
CA PRO A 88 55.33 32.40 -48.03
C PRO A 88 56.06 31.37 -47.11
N ILE A 89 56.10 30.11 -47.59
CA ILE A 89 57.17 29.08 -47.43
C ILE A 89 57.45 28.52 -46.01
N THR A 90 57.52 27.20 -45.77
CA THR A 90 57.40 25.99 -46.64
C THR A 90 56.16 25.14 -46.20
N ASP A 91 56.02 23.80 -46.19
CA ASP A 91 56.85 22.63 -46.55
C ASP A 91 55.99 21.44 -47.07
N ALA A 92 56.61 20.28 -47.31
CA ALA A 92 56.05 19.11 -48.02
C ALA A 92 56.02 17.83 -47.14
N PRO A 93 55.42 16.69 -47.60
CA PRO A 93 54.70 16.47 -48.86
C PRO A 93 53.26 15.93 -48.70
N SER A 94 52.55 15.83 -49.82
CA SER A 94 51.37 14.95 -49.95
C SER A 94 51.40 14.27 -51.33
N ALA A 95 50.83 13.06 -51.43
CA ALA A 95 50.70 12.33 -52.68
C ALA A 95 49.37 11.54 -52.71
N TRP A 96 48.75 11.50 -53.88
CA TRP A 96 47.53 10.73 -54.13
C TRP A 96 47.90 9.33 -54.66
N GLN A 97 47.09 8.29 -54.35
CA GLN A 97 46.51 7.42 -55.39
C GLN A 97 45.42 6.46 -54.87
N ARG A 98 44.89 5.64 -55.80
CA ARG A 98 43.56 5.02 -55.81
C ARG A 98 43.51 3.61 -55.19
N SER A 99 42.29 3.09 -55.06
CA SER A 99 41.94 1.70 -54.72
C SER A 99 42.53 0.65 -55.67
N PRO A 100 42.65 -0.61 -55.21
CA PRO A 100 42.61 -1.79 -56.08
C PRO A 100 41.40 -2.72 -55.82
N HIS A 101 41.13 -3.62 -56.77
CA HIS A 101 40.11 -4.66 -56.73
C HIS A 101 40.69 -6.06 -56.45
N VAL A 102 39.78 -6.97 -56.08
CA VAL A 102 39.75 -8.43 -56.31
C VAL A 102 40.79 -9.03 -57.29
N ALA A 103 41.34 -10.20 -56.93
CA ALA A 103 41.89 -11.21 -57.84
C ALA A 103 41.19 -12.57 -57.64
N MET A 104 41.28 -13.51 -58.60
CA MET A 104 40.39 -14.69 -58.72
C MET A 104 41.10 -15.98 -59.21
N LEU A 105 40.68 -17.13 -58.65
CA LEU A 105 40.67 -18.50 -59.23
C LEU A 105 42.06 -19.15 -59.53
N PRO A 106 42.16 -20.51 -59.62
CA PRO A 106 41.55 -21.37 -60.65
C PRO A 106 40.56 -22.45 -60.16
N LEU A 107 39.86 -23.10 -61.11
CA LEU A 107 39.07 -24.35 -60.95
C LEU A 107 39.86 -25.58 -61.45
N PRO A 108 39.43 -26.81 -61.13
CA PRO A 108 38.73 -27.61 -62.15
C PRO A 108 37.52 -28.42 -61.63
N GLN A 109 36.86 -29.17 -62.52
CA GLN A 109 35.67 -30.01 -62.26
C GLN A 109 36.01 -31.54 -62.18
N PRO A 110 35.19 -32.53 -62.64
CA PRO A 110 34.45 -33.38 -61.70
C PRO A 110 34.63 -34.92 -61.88
N GLY A 111 34.23 -35.72 -60.88
CA GLY A 111 33.69 -37.08 -61.11
C GLY A 111 34.23 -38.27 -60.28
N HIS A 112 33.31 -39.19 -59.99
CA HIS A 112 33.43 -40.65 -59.82
C HIS A 112 34.52 -41.34 -58.96
N ALA A 113 34.06 -41.84 -57.80
CA ALA A 113 33.96 -43.26 -57.43
C ALA A 113 35.15 -44.10 -56.88
N THR A 114 34.79 -44.99 -55.92
CA THR A 114 35.50 -46.20 -55.41
C THR A 114 36.84 -46.04 -54.64
N SER A 115 37.15 -46.82 -53.58
CA SER A 115 36.34 -47.72 -52.72
C SER A 115 37.08 -48.20 -51.44
N ARG A 116 36.31 -48.57 -50.37
CA ARG A 116 36.63 -49.48 -49.22
C ARG A 116 37.88 -49.16 -48.35
N GLN A 117 37.81 -48.99 -47.02
CA GLN A 117 37.38 -49.93 -45.94
C GLN A 117 36.88 -49.09 -44.71
N ALA A 118 35.71 -49.33 -44.10
CA ALA A 118 35.37 -50.28 -43.02
C ALA A 118 36.17 -50.06 -41.70
N ALA A 119 35.59 -49.93 -40.49
CA ALA A 119 34.21 -49.95 -39.94
C ALA A 119 34.22 -49.28 -38.52
N PRO A 120 33.18 -49.29 -37.62
CA PRO A 120 31.76 -49.69 -37.74
C PRO A 120 30.74 -48.60 -37.27
N PRO A 121 29.41 -48.79 -37.49
CA PRO A 121 28.35 -47.88 -37.02
C PRO A 121 27.73 -48.25 -35.66
N LEU A 122 26.96 -47.32 -35.07
CA LEU A 122 26.20 -47.48 -33.82
C LEU A 122 24.92 -48.33 -33.99
N PRO A 123 24.42 -49.00 -32.92
CA PRO A 123 23.30 -49.94 -33.01
C PRO A 123 21.90 -49.29 -33.01
N PRO A 124 20.91 -49.87 -33.74
CA PRO A 124 19.49 -49.50 -33.68
C PRO A 124 18.74 -50.18 -32.50
N PRO A 125 17.52 -49.73 -32.14
CA PRO A 125 16.75 -50.28 -31.02
C PRO A 125 16.12 -51.65 -31.31
N GLN A 126 15.97 -52.48 -30.27
CA GLN A 126 15.35 -53.80 -30.33
C GLN A 126 13.89 -53.80 -29.80
N GLN A 127 13.07 -54.68 -30.36
CA GLN A 127 11.73 -55.08 -29.86
C GLN A 127 11.67 -56.62 -29.64
N PRO A 128 10.70 -57.14 -28.85
CA PRO A 128 10.83 -58.45 -28.19
C PRO A 128 10.08 -59.62 -28.88
N ALA A 129 10.46 -60.86 -28.53
CA ALA A 129 9.77 -62.13 -28.81
C ALA A 129 10.33 -63.27 -27.89
N PRO A 130 9.79 -64.51 -27.91
CA PRO A 130 8.47 -65.01 -27.51
C PRO A 130 8.60 -66.04 -26.33
N THR A 131 7.67 -66.91 -25.88
CA THR A 131 6.29 -67.28 -26.30
C THR A 131 5.35 -67.27 -25.04
N VAL A 132 4.52 -68.22 -24.56
CA VAL A 132 4.03 -69.60 -24.85
C VAL A 132 2.49 -69.64 -24.51
N ARG A 133 1.75 -70.71 -24.82
CA ARG A 133 0.36 -70.99 -24.36
C ARG A 133 0.21 -72.46 -23.90
N PRO A 134 -0.76 -72.83 -23.04
CA PRO A 134 -2.07 -73.36 -23.51
C PRO A 134 -3.30 -72.87 -22.69
N GLU A 135 -4.41 -72.41 -23.28
CA GLU A 135 -5.65 -73.11 -23.74
C GLU A 135 -6.87 -72.97 -22.78
N GLN A 136 -8.04 -73.51 -23.18
CA GLN A 136 -9.42 -73.14 -22.77
C GLN A 136 -10.21 -74.36 -22.17
N PRO A 137 -11.44 -74.29 -21.58
CA PRO A 137 -12.67 -73.69 -22.14
C PRO A 137 -13.67 -73.05 -21.08
N PRO A 138 -15.04 -73.16 -21.08
CA PRO A 138 -15.90 -71.96 -21.29
C PRO A 138 -17.17 -71.76 -20.38
N ALA A 139 -17.90 -70.64 -20.60
CA ALA A 139 -19.35 -70.40 -20.26
C ALA A 139 -19.73 -70.33 -18.74
N THR A 140 -20.89 -69.79 -18.27
CA THR A 140 -22.09 -69.12 -18.87
C THR A 140 -22.72 -68.06 -17.91
N HIS A 141 -23.80 -67.37 -18.34
CA HIS A 141 -24.59 -66.35 -17.63
C HIS A 141 -25.03 -66.61 -16.17
N ALA A 142 -25.12 -65.55 -15.35
CA ALA A 142 -26.23 -65.31 -14.40
C ALA A 142 -26.38 -63.81 -14.01
N SER A 143 -27.57 -63.40 -13.57
CA SER A 143 -28.01 -61.99 -13.42
C SER A 143 -28.09 -61.47 -11.97
N ARG A 144 -28.07 -60.13 -11.81
CA ARG A 144 -28.72 -59.31 -10.75
C ARG A 144 -28.53 -59.68 -9.26
N ALA A 145 -27.92 -58.75 -8.50
CA ALA A 145 -28.46 -58.27 -7.21
C ALA A 145 -27.89 -56.86 -6.87
N TYR A 146 -28.46 -56.17 -5.88
CA TYR A 146 -28.18 -54.77 -5.54
C TYR A 146 -27.45 -54.61 -4.18
N CYS A 147 -26.94 -53.39 -3.93
CA CYS A 147 -26.53 -52.84 -2.62
C CYS A 147 -25.32 -53.46 -1.88
N ARG A 148 -24.20 -52.72 -1.88
CA ARG A 148 -23.38 -52.46 -0.67
C ARG A 148 -22.71 -51.09 -0.77
N GLY A 149 -22.35 -50.53 0.39
CA GLY A 149 -21.86 -49.15 0.50
C GLY A 149 -20.35 -48.97 0.42
N THR A 150 -19.94 -47.70 0.49
CA THR A 150 -18.70 -47.19 1.10
C THR A 150 -17.38 -47.94 0.82
N GLU A 151 -16.51 -47.33 -0.01
CA GLU A 151 -15.17 -46.93 0.48
C GLU A 151 -14.55 -45.79 -0.38
N ARG A 152 -13.22 -45.60 -0.36
CA ARG A 152 -12.58 -44.27 -0.40
C ARG A 152 -11.43 -44.17 -1.42
N VAL A 153 -11.18 -42.93 -1.91
CA VAL A 153 -9.93 -42.41 -2.55
C VAL A 153 -9.75 -42.51 -4.10
N GLN A 154 -9.59 -41.33 -4.73
CA GLN A 154 -8.97 -40.99 -6.05
C GLN A 154 -9.54 -41.64 -7.34
N SER A 155 -10.06 -40.90 -8.34
CA SER A 155 -9.29 -39.95 -9.17
C SER A 155 -10.13 -39.22 -10.26
N ALA A 156 -9.52 -38.22 -10.92
CA ALA A 156 -9.77 -37.67 -12.28
C ALA A 156 -11.19 -37.48 -12.90
N ILE A 157 -11.65 -36.22 -12.92
CA ILE A 157 -11.99 -35.40 -14.12
C ILE A 157 -13.09 -35.86 -15.13
N ARG A 158 -14.04 -34.94 -15.43
CA ARG A 158 -15.11 -34.90 -16.48
C ARG A 158 -16.35 -35.79 -16.25
N SER A 159 -17.57 -35.39 -16.65
CA SER A 159 -18.10 -34.06 -17.07
C SER A 159 -19.63 -34.03 -17.23
N ALA A 160 -20.25 -32.88 -16.94
CA ALA A 160 -21.63 -32.48 -17.32
C ALA A 160 -22.79 -33.25 -16.60
N GLN A 161 -24.04 -32.77 -16.53
CA GLN A 161 -24.67 -31.59 -17.15
C GLN A 161 -25.93 -31.12 -16.39
N GLN A 162 -26.14 -29.79 -16.21
CA GLN A 162 -27.44 -29.10 -15.94
C GLN A 162 -28.21 -29.50 -14.64
N THR A 163 -29.16 -28.76 -14.04
CA THR A 163 -29.71 -27.38 -14.10
C THR A 163 -30.37 -27.09 -12.73
N SER A 164 -30.68 -25.88 -12.25
CA SER A 164 -30.48 -24.47 -12.67
C SER A 164 -30.53 -23.57 -11.40
N GLY A 165 -30.53 -22.23 -11.54
CA GLY A 165 -30.90 -21.30 -10.45
C GLY A 165 -30.14 -19.96 -10.48
N GLU A 166 -30.86 -18.84 -10.57
CA GLU A 166 -30.27 -17.49 -10.61
C GLU A 166 -30.28 -16.80 -9.24
N SER A 167 -29.19 -16.10 -8.91
CA SER A 167 -29.24 -14.83 -8.15
C SER A 167 -27.91 -14.08 -8.28
N SER A 168 -27.93 -12.75 -8.12
CA SER A 168 -26.85 -11.85 -8.56
C SER A 168 -26.14 -11.12 -7.41
N LEU A 169 -24.81 -11.23 -7.36
CA LEU A 169 -23.95 -10.40 -6.51
C LEU A 169 -22.90 -9.67 -7.37
N PRO A 170 -23.07 -8.37 -7.66
CA PRO A 170 -22.04 -7.53 -8.25
C PRO A 170 -21.19 -6.81 -7.18
N LEU A 171 -20.24 -5.99 -7.64
CA LEU A 171 -19.47 -4.98 -6.88
C LEU A 171 -18.31 -5.47 -5.99
N GLN A 172 -17.08 -5.31 -6.50
CA GLN A 172 -15.93 -4.98 -5.64
C GLN A 172 -14.84 -4.21 -6.40
N MET A 173 -15.18 -3.08 -7.03
CA MET A 173 -14.20 -2.33 -7.82
C MET A 173 -14.37 -0.79 -7.85
N SER A 174 -15.23 -0.26 -6.99
CA SER A 174 -15.53 1.16 -6.79
C SER A 174 -14.98 1.75 -5.47
N ALA A 175 -14.09 1.04 -4.77
CA ALA A 175 -13.47 1.47 -3.51
C ALA A 175 -11.94 1.31 -3.54
N LEU A 176 -11.22 2.29 -4.12
CA LEU A 176 -9.77 2.48 -3.94
C LEU A 176 -9.40 3.96 -3.72
N SER A 177 -10.28 4.71 -3.03
CA SER A 177 -9.77 5.52 -1.91
C SER A 177 -9.38 4.56 -0.78
N VAL A 178 -8.46 4.96 0.09
CA VAL A 178 -7.96 4.09 1.18
C VAL A 178 -9.11 3.55 2.02
N GLU A 179 -9.38 2.24 1.95
CA GLU A 179 -10.13 1.59 3.01
C GLU A 179 -9.28 1.56 4.28
N GLN A 180 -9.80 2.16 5.36
CA GLN A 180 -9.49 1.71 6.72
C GLN A 180 -10.18 0.35 6.96
N ALA A 181 -9.78 -0.66 6.19
CA ALA A 181 -10.21 -2.02 6.40
C ALA A 181 -9.70 -2.47 7.77
N ASN A 182 -10.61 -2.69 8.72
CA ASN A 182 -10.30 -3.05 10.12
C ASN A 182 -9.82 -4.51 10.25
N SER A 183 -9.39 -5.10 9.14
CA SER A 183 -8.84 -6.44 8.99
C SER A 183 -7.43 -6.47 9.59
N GLY A 184 -7.34 -6.87 10.86
CA GLY A 184 -6.06 -7.01 11.54
C GLY A 184 -5.17 -8.02 10.83
N ASN A 185 -4.16 -7.54 10.09
CA ASN A 185 -3.24 -8.41 9.34
C ASN A 185 -2.41 -9.27 10.30
N GLY A 186 -2.89 -10.49 10.53
CA GLY A 186 -2.35 -11.46 11.47
C GLY A 186 -1.21 -12.26 10.85
N SER A 187 -0.02 -11.67 10.77
CA SER A 187 1.23 -12.43 10.52
C SER A 187 1.59 -13.26 11.76
N ASN A 188 0.73 -14.22 12.14
CA ASN A 188 1.10 -15.32 13.01
C ASN A 188 2.04 -16.22 12.19
N GLY A 189 3.35 -16.04 12.37
CA GLY A 189 4.32 -16.98 11.83
C GLY A 189 4.12 -18.34 12.48
N ASN A 190 3.71 -19.33 11.70
CA ASN A 190 3.48 -20.70 12.16
C ASN A 190 4.24 -21.64 11.22
N GLY A 191 5.48 -21.97 11.59
CA GLY A 191 6.29 -22.94 10.85
C GLY A 191 5.63 -24.32 10.86
N SER A 192 5.69 -25.03 9.73
CA SER A 192 5.25 -26.42 9.60
C SER A 192 6.36 -27.37 10.05
N ASN A 193 6.03 -28.36 10.87
CA ASN A 193 6.99 -29.39 11.29
C ASN A 193 7.47 -30.24 10.11
N GLY A 194 8.78 -30.49 10.07
CA GLY A 194 9.40 -31.68 9.47
C GLY A 194 10.33 -32.29 10.51
N ASN A 195 10.35 -33.62 10.64
CA ASN A 195 11.08 -34.28 11.73
C ASN A 195 12.61 -34.19 11.54
N GLY A 196 13.29 -33.70 12.57
CA GLY A 196 14.76 -33.69 12.72
C GLY A 196 15.11 -33.67 14.21
N THR A 197 16.02 -34.54 14.63
CA THR A 197 16.25 -34.90 16.04
C THR A 197 16.82 -33.78 16.91
N THR A 198 16.20 -33.61 18.10
CA THR A 198 16.81 -33.17 19.38
C THR A 198 17.80 -31.98 19.37
N SER A 199 17.28 -30.77 19.63
CA SER A 199 17.94 -29.79 20.52
C SER A 199 16.90 -28.90 21.21
N SER A 200 17.13 -28.54 22.48
CA SER A 200 16.12 -27.83 23.30
C SER A 200 16.21 -26.30 23.11
N ARG A 201 15.08 -25.67 22.76
CA ARG A 201 14.98 -24.20 22.62
C ARG A 201 14.37 -23.55 23.87
N GLY A 202 15.09 -23.64 24.99
CA GLY A 202 14.88 -22.79 26.16
C GLY A 202 15.87 -21.64 26.17
N HIS A 203 15.48 -20.47 25.66
CA HIS A 203 16.26 -19.21 25.66
C HIS A 203 15.29 -18.05 25.95
N SER A 204 15.49 -17.17 26.95
CA SER A 204 16.49 -17.20 28.03
C SER A 204 15.88 -16.65 29.32
N ARG A 205 16.09 -17.36 30.44
CA ARG A 205 15.99 -16.85 31.82
C ARG A 205 17.33 -17.16 32.47
N GLY A 206 18.00 -16.18 33.07
CA GLY A 206 19.27 -16.38 33.77
C GLY A 206 20.43 -16.76 32.85
N GLY A 207 20.99 -15.77 32.15
CA GLY A 207 22.27 -15.89 31.44
C GLY A 207 22.97 -14.54 31.45
N HIS A 208 24.31 -14.53 31.51
CA HIS A 208 25.07 -13.28 31.45
C HIS A 208 24.80 -12.57 30.12
N PHE A 209 24.19 -11.39 30.17
CA PHE A 209 24.11 -10.50 29.02
C PHE A 209 25.54 -10.07 28.67
N SER A 210 26.03 -10.50 27.51
CA SER A 210 27.28 -9.99 26.96
C SER A 210 27.17 -8.49 26.69
N ARG A 211 28.31 -7.80 26.75
CA ARG A 211 28.41 -6.34 26.58
C ARG A 211 28.10 -5.87 25.14
N GLU A 212 27.90 -6.80 24.22
CA GLU A 212 27.88 -6.54 22.77
C GLU A 212 26.48 -6.64 22.14
N ASP A 213 25.61 -7.52 22.64
CA ASP A 213 24.28 -7.80 22.05
C ASP A 213 23.26 -6.64 22.15
N ALA A 214 23.57 -5.61 22.95
CA ALA A 214 22.66 -4.48 23.20
C ALA A 214 22.74 -3.34 22.15
N LYS A 215 23.54 -3.49 21.09
CA LYS A 215 23.64 -2.50 20.00
C LYS A 215 22.64 -2.84 18.89
N GLN A 216 21.50 -2.13 18.84
CA GLN A 216 20.64 -2.18 17.64
C GLN A 216 21.45 -1.82 16.39
N MET A 217 21.25 -2.56 15.29
CA MET A 217 21.93 -2.31 14.03
C MET A 217 21.66 -0.90 13.52
N ILE A 218 22.73 -0.12 13.31
CA ILE A 218 22.65 1.11 12.52
C ILE A 218 22.18 0.71 11.11
N LEU A 219 20.99 1.19 10.73
CA LEU A 219 20.37 0.86 9.46
C LEU A 219 20.93 1.69 8.31
N ARG A 220 21.43 2.91 8.60
CA ARG A 220 22.19 3.74 7.64
C ARG A 220 23.29 2.91 6.94
N PRO A 221 23.46 3.02 5.61
CA PRO A 221 24.57 2.37 4.89
C PRO A 221 25.92 3.09 5.08
N HIS A 222 25.89 4.36 5.49
CA HIS A 222 27.07 5.20 5.71
C HIS A 222 26.84 6.22 6.83
N ASN A 223 27.92 6.75 7.42
CA ASN A 223 27.85 7.78 8.47
C ASN A 223 27.58 9.20 7.94
N ASN A 224 27.50 9.40 6.62
CA ASN A 224 27.24 10.71 6.00
C ASN A 224 25.87 11.28 6.40
N SER A 225 25.70 12.60 6.20
CA SER A 225 24.40 13.26 6.36
C SER A 225 23.34 12.59 5.49
N LYS A 226 22.20 12.25 6.11
CA LYS A 226 21.01 11.75 5.43
C LYS A 226 20.03 12.84 4.97
N ILE A 227 20.33 14.10 5.32
CA ILE A 227 19.50 15.27 5.00
C ILE A 227 19.96 15.80 3.64
N GLY A 228 19.02 16.00 2.72
CA GLY A 228 19.28 16.61 1.42
C GLY A 228 19.72 18.06 1.57
N THR A 229 20.69 18.48 0.76
CA THR A 229 21.23 19.83 0.78
C THR A 229 20.27 20.87 0.18
N GLY A 230 19.22 20.42 -0.52
CA GLY A 230 18.24 21.28 -1.20
C GLY A 230 18.76 21.90 -2.51
N LYS A 231 20.06 22.22 -2.56
CA LYS A 231 20.80 22.96 -3.61
C LYS A 231 20.58 22.47 -5.05
N LEU A 232 20.13 21.22 -5.25
CA LEU A 232 20.07 20.59 -6.57
C LEU A 232 18.70 20.62 -7.26
N ARG A 233 17.58 20.71 -6.52
CA ARG A 233 16.24 20.64 -7.13
C ARG A 233 14.99 20.96 -6.28
N ARG A 234 15.13 21.59 -5.10
CA ARG A 234 13.95 22.00 -4.30
C ARG A 234 13.56 23.46 -4.57
N THR A 235 12.27 23.77 -4.46
CA THR A 235 11.74 25.13 -4.33
C THR A 235 12.09 25.71 -2.95
N ASN A 236 11.78 26.99 -2.73
CA ASN A 236 11.79 27.60 -1.40
C ASN A 236 11.06 26.73 -0.37
N ASP A 237 11.59 26.72 0.85
CA ASP A 237 11.02 26.03 2.01
C ASP A 237 9.60 26.54 2.32
N MET A 238 8.72 25.63 2.71
CA MET A 238 7.38 25.92 3.21
C MET A 238 7.25 25.48 4.67
N ASN A 239 6.38 26.16 5.42
CA ASN A 239 6.00 25.74 6.77
C ASN A 239 5.06 24.52 6.69
N LEU A 240 5.41 23.45 7.41
CA LEU A 240 4.67 22.21 7.49
C LEU A 240 4.37 21.89 8.96
N LEU A 241 3.12 21.56 9.25
CA LEU A 241 2.74 20.90 10.51
C LEU A 241 2.68 19.39 10.28
N VAL A 242 3.04 18.62 11.30
CA VAL A 242 2.95 17.15 11.27
C VAL A 242 2.12 16.64 12.44
N ASN A 243 1.54 15.44 12.33
CA ASN A 243 0.69 14.85 13.38
C ASN A 243 1.47 14.27 14.58
N TYR A 244 2.47 15.02 15.05
CA TYR A 244 3.34 14.67 16.16
C TYR A 244 3.26 15.76 17.22
N PHE A 245 3.33 15.36 18.48
CA PHE A 245 3.53 16.25 19.63
C PHE A 245 4.90 15.96 20.24
N GLU A 246 5.58 17.00 20.73
CA GLU A 246 6.85 16.84 21.42
C GLU A 246 6.63 16.42 22.88
N MET A 247 7.41 15.45 23.34
CA MET A 247 7.56 15.12 24.76
C MET A 247 8.85 15.80 25.24
N GLU A 248 8.67 16.97 25.83
CA GLU A 248 9.73 17.76 26.44
C GLU A 248 10.29 17.01 27.65
N LYS A 249 11.62 16.92 27.75
CA LYS A 249 12.34 16.34 28.88
C LYS A 249 12.74 17.44 29.86
N CYS A 250 12.78 17.14 31.16
CA CYS A 250 13.47 18.00 32.13
C CYS A 250 15.00 18.03 31.87
N GLN A 251 15.72 18.94 32.55
CA GLN A 251 17.18 18.86 32.61
C GLN A 251 17.63 17.54 33.26
N ASP A 252 18.79 17.04 32.83
CA ASP A 252 19.39 15.77 33.27
C ASP A 252 18.46 14.55 33.27
N TRP A 253 17.44 14.54 32.40
CA TRP A 253 16.56 13.39 32.20
C TRP A 253 17.34 12.19 31.66
N ARG A 254 17.47 11.15 32.49
CA ARG A 254 18.21 9.90 32.21
C ARG A 254 17.42 8.72 32.76
N LEU A 255 17.43 7.58 32.07
CA LEU A 255 16.60 6.42 32.42
C LEU A 255 17.48 5.26 32.91
N ASN A 256 17.51 5.06 34.23
CA ASN A 256 18.34 4.09 34.91
C ASN A 256 17.66 2.71 34.96
N PHE A 257 18.44 1.64 34.72
CA PHE A 257 18.01 0.25 34.85
C PHE A 257 18.71 -0.41 36.04
N TYR A 258 17.90 -0.98 36.93
CA TYR A 258 18.31 -1.75 38.10
C TYR A 258 17.77 -3.18 38.05
N ALA A 259 18.57 -4.15 38.50
CA ALA A 259 18.14 -5.51 38.79
C ALA A 259 17.80 -5.67 40.28
N VAL A 260 16.78 -6.46 40.58
CA VAL A 260 16.28 -6.73 41.94
C VAL A 260 16.51 -8.21 42.27
N ILE A 261 17.17 -8.48 43.38
CA ILE A 261 17.51 -9.82 43.87
C ILE A 261 16.87 -10.00 45.24
N TYR A 262 16.19 -11.13 45.44
CA TYR A 262 15.47 -11.47 46.67
C TYR A 262 16.21 -12.54 47.46
N ASN A 263 16.33 -12.36 48.78
CA ASN A 263 16.80 -13.37 49.72
C ASN A 263 15.82 -13.46 50.92
N PRO A 264 15.15 -14.60 51.16
CA PRO A 264 15.19 -15.82 50.34
C PRO A 264 14.62 -15.60 48.93
N ALA A 265 15.04 -16.44 47.99
CA ALA A 265 14.63 -16.33 46.59
C ALA A 265 13.13 -16.60 46.45
N GLN A 266 12.41 -15.66 45.83
CA GLN A 266 10.97 -15.77 45.58
C GLN A 266 10.68 -15.90 44.10
N ASP A 267 9.65 -16.67 43.73
CA ASP A 267 9.28 -16.92 42.32
C ASP A 267 7.84 -16.50 41.93
N ASP A 268 6.90 -16.35 42.88
CA ASP A 268 5.63 -15.70 42.56
C ASP A 268 5.84 -14.21 42.31
N ARG A 269 5.42 -13.77 41.13
CA ARG A 269 5.43 -12.38 40.73
C ARG A 269 4.57 -11.49 41.64
N ARG A 270 3.47 -11.99 42.23
CA ARG A 270 2.64 -11.17 43.13
C ARG A 270 3.32 -10.94 44.48
N GLN A 271 3.94 -11.96 45.07
CA GLN A 271 4.81 -11.82 46.24
C GLN A 271 5.96 -10.83 45.97
N ARG A 272 6.67 -10.95 44.84
CA ARG A 272 7.72 -9.99 44.44
C ARG A 272 7.24 -8.53 44.39
N TYR A 273 6.00 -8.28 43.94
CA TYR A 273 5.36 -6.95 44.03
C TYR A 273 5.12 -6.51 45.48
N LYS A 274 4.42 -7.32 46.30
CA LYS A 274 4.16 -7.00 47.72
C LYS A 274 5.44 -6.68 48.50
N ILE A 275 6.49 -7.49 48.32
CA ILE A 275 7.77 -7.37 49.01
C ILE A 275 8.47 -6.05 48.66
N MET A 276 8.41 -5.63 47.39
CA MET A 276 9.11 -4.41 46.92
C MET A 276 8.28 -3.12 47.08
N GLU A 277 6.94 -3.22 47.14
CA GLU A 277 6.00 -2.09 47.19
C GLU A 277 6.37 -0.98 48.21
N PRO A 278 6.77 -1.27 49.47
CA PRO A 278 7.17 -0.24 50.44
C PRO A 278 8.40 0.60 50.03
N HIS A 279 9.22 0.09 49.12
CA HIS A 279 10.50 0.68 48.68
C HIS A 279 10.42 1.32 47.29
N LEU A 280 9.39 1.01 46.49
CA LEU A 280 9.21 1.61 45.15
C LEU A 280 9.14 3.14 45.18
N LYS A 281 8.72 3.74 46.31
CA LYS A 281 8.73 5.20 46.55
C LYS A 281 10.10 5.88 46.33
N HIS A 282 11.21 5.19 46.58
CA HIS A 282 12.56 5.75 46.41
C HIS A 282 12.90 6.00 44.92
N PHE A 283 12.19 5.34 44.01
CA PHE A 283 12.43 5.37 42.57
C PHE A 283 11.55 6.40 41.82
N GLY A 284 10.73 7.20 42.51
CA GLY A 284 9.90 8.24 41.88
C GLY A 284 9.00 7.69 40.77
N GLY A 285 9.05 8.28 39.58
CA GLY A 285 8.50 7.69 38.36
C GLY A 285 9.28 6.43 37.97
N HIS A 286 8.63 5.27 38.09
CA HIS A 286 9.26 3.97 37.85
C HIS A 286 8.35 2.96 37.14
N VAL A 287 8.98 2.01 36.45
CA VAL A 287 8.38 0.75 35.97
C VAL A 287 9.07 -0.37 36.73
N PHE A 288 8.29 -1.22 37.40
CA PHE A 288 8.79 -2.45 38.02
C PHE A 288 8.06 -3.65 37.41
N ASP A 289 8.79 -4.67 36.96
CA ASP A 289 8.22 -5.87 36.32
C ASP A 289 8.12 -7.11 37.25
N GLY A 290 8.81 -7.09 38.39
CA GLY A 290 9.00 -8.24 39.30
C GLY A 290 10.48 -8.56 39.54
N MET A 291 11.39 -8.24 38.62
CA MET A 291 12.85 -8.46 38.72
C MET A 291 13.68 -7.22 38.31
N ASN A 292 13.11 -6.32 37.53
CA ASN A 292 13.78 -5.17 36.94
C ASN A 292 13.03 -3.89 37.32
N ILE A 293 13.76 -2.88 37.79
CA ILE A 293 13.25 -1.52 37.99
C ILE A 293 13.87 -0.61 36.94
N PHE A 294 13.03 0.17 36.28
CA PHE A 294 13.44 1.28 35.41
C PHE A 294 12.93 2.58 36.03
N SER A 295 13.81 3.56 36.23
CA SER A 295 13.50 4.77 36.99
C SER A 295 14.40 5.92 36.56
N LEU A 296 13.93 7.16 36.71
CA LEU A 296 14.73 8.36 36.47
C LEU A 296 15.62 8.70 37.66
N ASN A 297 15.19 8.34 38.88
CA ASN A 297 15.98 8.57 40.08
C ASN A 297 17.24 7.71 40.05
N TYR A 298 18.39 8.33 40.27
CA TYR A 298 19.65 7.62 40.52
C TYR A 298 19.78 7.30 42.02
N LEU A 299 19.94 6.02 42.38
CA LEU A 299 20.27 5.63 43.75
C LEU A 299 21.74 5.96 44.04
N PRO A 300 22.09 6.61 45.18
CA PRO A 300 23.47 7.00 45.47
C PRO A 300 24.48 5.84 45.41
N ASN A 301 24.06 4.66 45.84
CA ASN A 301 24.89 3.46 45.89
C ASN A 301 24.57 2.53 44.70
N LYS A 302 25.62 2.02 44.05
CA LYS A 302 25.50 1.03 42.96
C LYS A 302 24.75 -0.24 43.39
N GLU A 303 24.85 -0.61 44.65
CA GLU A 303 24.03 -1.64 45.27
C GLU A 303 23.36 -1.06 46.51
N THR A 304 22.05 -1.22 46.63
CA THR A 304 21.24 -0.79 47.78
C THR A 304 20.46 -1.97 48.31
N VAL A 305 20.61 -2.28 49.59
CA VAL A 305 19.85 -3.34 50.27
C VAL A 305 18.68 -2.72 51.01
N PHE A 306 17.49 -3.28 50.82
CA PHE A 306 16.28 -2.98 51.58
C PHE A 306 15.85 -4.22 52.37
N SER A 307 15.19 -4.01 53.51
CA SER A 307 14.58 -5.09 54.30
C SER A 307 13.06 -4.90 54.34
N SER A 308 12.31 -5.99 54.12
CA SER A 308 10.85 -5.98 54.01
C SER A 308 10.25 -7.20 54.72
N THR A 309 9.48 -6.96 55.77
CA THR A 309 8.75 -7.99 56.53
C THR A 309 7.37 -8.18 55.91
N THR A 310 6.96 -9.42 55.68
CA THR A 310 5.63 -9.78 55.14
C THR A 310 4.99 -10.90 55.94
N SER A 311 3.73 -11.25 55.62
CA SER A 311 3.07 -12.45 56.17
C SER A 311 3.85 -13.75 55.93
N ASP A 312 4.74 -13.74 54.92
CA ASP A 312 5.42 -14.90 54.39
C ASP A 312 6.92 -14.89 54.80
N GLY A 313 7.27 -14.12 55.84
CA GLY A 313 8.62 -13.97 56.40
C GLY A 313 9.31 -12.63 56.08
N ASP A 314 10.56 -12.51 56.56
CA ASP A 314 11.47 -11.39 56.30
C ASP A 314 12.26 -11.59 55.00
N TYR A 315 12.37 -10.52 54.21
CA TYR A 315 13.08 -10.50 52.94
C TYR A 315 14.14 -9.41 52.90
N SER A 316 15.37 -9.80 52.57
CA SER A 316 16.44 -8.90 52.16
C SER A 316 16.41 -8.74 50.63
N ILE A 317 16.28 -7.50 50.16
CA ILE A 317 16.11 -7.16 48.75
C ILE A 317 17.33 -6.35 48.31
N THR A 318 18.19 -6.94 47.47
CA THR A 318 19.35 -6.23 46.91
C THR A 318 18.99 -5.66 45.55
N VAL A 319 18.97 -4.33 45.43
CA VAL A 319 18.79 -3.61 44.17
C VAL A 319 20.16 -3.18 43.64
N LYS A 320 20.53 -3.64 42.45
CA LYS A 320 21.82 -3.38 41.80
C LYS A 320 21.62 -2.51 40.55
N PHE A 321 22.30 -1.38 40.46
CA PHE A 321 22.36 -0.57 39.25
C PHE A 321 23.11 -1.33 38.15
N VAL A 322 22.48 -1.49 36.99
CA VAL A 322 23.04 -2.22 35.85
C VAL A 322 23.65 -1.25 34.85
N ARG A 323 22.87 -0.28 34.37
CA ARG A 323 23.29 0.76 33.41
C ARG A 323 22.22 1.84 33.23
N GLU A 324 22.60 2.92 32.55
CA GLU A 324 21.67 3.82 31.88
C GLU A 324 21.10 3.16 30.60
N LEU A 325 19.88 3.50 30.21
CA LEU A 325 19.27 3.10 28.94
C LEU A 325 19.49 4.19 27.88
N ASP A 326 20.06 3.80 26.74
CA ASP A 326 20.14 4.67 25.57
C ASP A 326 18.73 4.94 25.00
N SER A 327 18.55 6.12 24.41
CA SER A 327 17.33 6.52 23.69
C SER A 327 16.90 5.58 22.55
N LEU A 328 17.82 4.77 22.02
CA LEU A 328 17.61 3.79 20.95
C LEU A 328 17.39 2.36 21.49
N ASP A 329 17.39 2.16 22.81
CA ASP A 329 17.18 0.85 23.44
C ASP A 329 15.72 0.37 23.29
N ASP A 330 15.54 -0.92 23.00
CA ASP A 330 14.22 -1.55 22.95
C ASP A 330 13.44 -1.38 24.27
N GLN A 331 14.13 -1.41 25.41
CA GLN A 331 13.52 -1.18 26.73
C GLN A 331 13.09 0.28 26.91
N PHE A 332 13.87 1.24 26.41
CA PHE A 332 13.52 2.66 26.41
C PHE A 332 12.20 2.91 25.69
N ILE A 333 12.07 2.38 24.46
CA ILE A 333 10.83 2.46 23.68
C ILE A 333 9.67 1.75 24.38
N ARG A 334 9.90 0.59 25.01
CA ARG A 334 8.87 -0.14 25.78
C ARG A 334 8.37 0.65 27.00
N ILE A 335 9.26 1.35 27.72
CA ILE A 335 8.92 2.17 28.88
C ILE A 335 8.08 3.38 28.46
N LEU A 336 8.50 4.13 27.42
CA LEU A 336 7.70 5.22 26.85
C LEU A 336 6.30 4.75 26.40
N ASN A 337 6.21 3.55 25.80
CA ASN A 337 4.92 2.95 25.43
C ASN A 337 4.09 2.49 26.64
N LEU A 338 4.69 2.21 27.80
CA LEU A 338 3.97 1.88 29.04
C LEU A 338 3.46 3.15 29.75
N ILE A 339 4.25 4.23 29.76
CA ILE A 339 3.82 5.56 30.23
C ILE A 339 2.62 6.02 29.40
N LEU A 340 2.73 6.04 28.08
CA LEU A 340 1.64 6.44 27.18
C LEU A 340 0.36 5.62 27.39
N ARG A 341 0.46 4.32 27.71
CA ARG A 341 -0.68 3.46 28.05
C ARG A 341 -1.37 3.86 29.35
N ARG A 342 -0.62 4.30 30.37
CA ARG A 342 -1.19 4.85 31.63
C ARG A 342 -1.98 6.12 31.33
N CYS A 343 -1.39 7.04 30.57
CA CYS A 343 -2.04 8.29 30.14
C CYS A 343 -3.35 8.01 29.37
N GLN A 344 -3.32 7.12 28.38
CA GLN A 344 -4.49 6.74 27.57
C GLN A 344 -5.59 6.05 28.39
N ALA A 345 -5.23 5.20 29.36
CA ALA A 345 -6.18 4.59 30.27
C ALA A 345 -6.79 5.60 31.25
N ALA A 346 -6.03 6.62 31.67
CA ALA A 346 -6.52 7.68 32.55
C ALA A 346 -7.66 8.49 31.89
N ILE A 347 -7.50 8.87 30.61
CA ILE A 347 -8.54 9.55 29.80
C ILE A 347 -9.62 8.58 29.24
N GLY A 348 -9.70 7.36 29.79
CA GLY A 348 -10.78 6.41 29.50
C GLY A 348 -10.77 5.75 28.11
N LEU A 349 -9.63 5.75 27.40
CA LEU A 349 -9.51 5.04 26.13
C LEU A 349 -9.24 3.54 26.32
N THR A 350 -9.96 2.71 25.58
CA THR A 350 -9.80 1.25 25.58
C THR A 350 -9.04 0.78 24.35
N LEU A 351 -8.03 -0.07 24.53
CA LEU A 351 -7.32 -0.73 23.44
C LEU A 351 -8.23 -1.79 22.78
N ILE A 352 -8.58 -1.60 21.50
CA ILE A 352 -9.30 -2.60 20.69
C ILE A 352 -8.44 -2.95 19.47
N GLY A 353 -7.92 -4.18 19.45
CA GLY A 353 -7.00 -4.64 18.42
C GLY A 353 -5.62 -3.98 18.54
N ARG A 354 -5.35 -2.93 17.75
CA ARG A 354 -4.08 -2.18 17.73
C ARG A 354 -4.24 -0.67 17.96
N HIS A 355 -5.45 -0.20 18.29
CA HIS A 355 -5.78 1.23 18.40
C HIS A 355 -6.63 1.50 19.65
N TYR A 356 -6.61 2.74 20.13
CA TYR A 356 -7.25 3.17 21.37
C TYR A 356 -8.54 3.94 21.04
N PHE A 357 -9.68 3.50 21.55
CA PHE A 357 -10.99 4.08 21.24
C PHE A 357 -11.69 4.59 22.49
N ASN A 358 -12.40 5.71 22.37
CA ASN A 358 -13.32 6.15 23.41
C ASN A 358 -14.62 5.36 23.27
N VAL A 359 -14.72 4.29 24.07
CA VAL A 359 -15.88 3.37 24.04
C VAL A 359 -17.15 4.03 24.59
N LYS A 360 -17.01 5.01 25.50
CA LYS A 360 -18.15 5.72 26.10
C LYS A 360 -18.73 6.76 25.15
N ASN A 361 -17.88 7.50 24.44
CA ASN A 361 -18.26 8.57 23.52
C ASN A 361 -18.42 8.06 22.08
N PHE A 362 -19.27 7.05 21.89
CA PHE A 362 -19.64 6.55 20.57
C PHE A 362 -20.78 7.37 19.97
N GLN A 363 -20.80 7.49 18.64
CA GLN A 363 -21.84 8.22 17.92
C GLN A 363 -22.71 7.21 17.18
N ASN A 364 -24.03 7.22 17.45
CA ASN A 364 -24.99 6.55 16.60
C ASN A 364 -25.14 7.35 15.30
N LEU A 365 -25.03 6.67 14.15
CA LEU A 365 -25.40 7.24 12.87
C LEU A 365 -26.88 6.97 12.57
N ASP A 366 -27.40 7.71 11.60
CA ASP A 366 -28.81 7.73 11.20
C ASP A 366 -29.45 6.34 11.03
N ALA A 367 -30.76 6.24 11.27
CA ALA A 367 -31.52 4.98 11.27
C ALA A 367 -31.49 4.19 9.94
N ASP A 368 -31.19 4.86 8.81
CA ASP A 368 -30.96 4.22 7.50
C ASP A 368 -29.58 3.55 7.37
N LEU A 369 -28.60 3.97 8.18
CA LEU A 369 -27.27 3.36 8.24
C LEU A 369 -27.20 2.25 9.29
N LYS A 370 -27.92 2.39 10.41
CA LYS A 370 -27.88 1.45 11.57
C LYS A 370 -26.45 1.16 12.05
N MET A 371 -25.62 2.20 12.14
CA MET A 371 -24.20 2.09 12.51
C MET A 371 -23.85 2.85 13.80
N ARG A 372 -22.83 2.38 14.51
CA ARG A 372 -22.13 3.14 15.55
C ARG A 372 -20.70 3.45 15.08
N VAL A 373 -20.22 4.65 15.41
CA VAL A 373 -18.83 5.08 15.20
C VAL A 373 -18.18 5.32 16.56
N TYR A 374 -17.12 4.57 16.82
CA TYR A 374 -16.23 4.79 17.96
C TYR A 374 -15.04 5.66 17.50
N PRO A 375 -14.90 6.89 18.01
CA PRO A 375 -13.71 7.71 17.74
C PRO A 375 -12.51 7.15 18.50
N GLY A 376 -11.32 7.27 17.92
CA GLY A 376 -10.10 6.78 18.52
C GLY A 376 -8.83 7.30 17.87
N VAL A 377 -7.70 6.85 18.43
CA VAL A 377 -6.35 7.21 18.01
C VAL A 377 -5.49 5.96 17.79
N GLN A 378 -4.69 6.02 16.74
CA GLN A 378 -3.47 5.22 16.64
C GLN A 378 -2.31 6.09 17.12
N THR A 379 -1.45 5.57 17.98
CA THR A 379 -0.32 6.31 18.55
C THR A 379 0.96 5.52 18.50
N SER A 380 2.09 6.23 18.45
CA SER A 380 3.42 5.66 18.63
C SER A 380 4.38 6.73 19.16
N ILE A 381 5.06 6.43 20.28
CA ILE A 381 6.04 7.30 20.94
C ILE A 381 7.45 6.72 20.80
N ARG A 382 8.41 7.54 20.33
CA ARG A 382 9.81 7.16 20.07
C ARG A 382 10.75 8.37 20.14
N GLN A 383 12.05 8.10 20.27
CA GLN A 383 13.11 9.05 19.93
C GLN A 383 13.17 9.22 18.39
N HIS A 384 13.23 10.47 17.94
CA HIS A 384 13.51 10.89 16.57
C HIS A 384 14.90 11.57 16.51
N GLU A 385 15.23 12.35 15.48
CA GLU A 385 16.60 12.89 15.29
C GLU A 385 17.15 13.60 16.54
N ASP A 386 16.33 14.44 17.16
CA ASP A 386 16.67 15.28 18.32
C ASP A 386 15.70 15.06 19.50
N LYS A 387 14.40 14.87 19.22
CA LYS A 387 13.31 14.91 20.20
C LYS A 387 12.64 13.55 20.42
N ILE A 388 12.06 13.35 21.61
CA ILE A 388 11.04 12.29 21.82
C ILE A 388 9.73 12.83 21.28
N LEU A 389 9.13 12.15 20.30
CA LEU A 389 7.88 12.58 19.69
C LEU A 389 6.78 11.52 19.84
N LEU A 390 5.56 11.99 20.11
CA LEU A 390 4.33 11.21 20.11
C LEU A 390 3.59 11.45 18.77
N ASN A 391 3.68 10.50 17.85
CA ASN A 391 2.82 10.46 16.65
C ASN A 391 1.39 10.06 17.07
N VAL A 392 0.39 10.78 16.56
CA VAL A 392 -1.04 10.51 16.77
C VAL A 392 -1.75 10.58 15.42
N ASP A 393 -2.49 9.54 15.03
CA ASP A 393 -3.43 9.63 13.89
C ASP A 393 -4.85 9.26 14.31
N ILE A 394 -5.82 10.00 13.76
CA ILE A 394 -7.24 9.85 14.08
C ILE A 394 -7.84 8.68 13.28
N VAL A 395 -8.44 7.73 14.00
CA VAL A 395 -9.05 6.51 13.46
C VAL A 395 -10.49 6.34 13.97
N HIS A 396 -11.32 5.69 13.17
CA HIS A 396 -12.71 5.41 13.52
C HIS A 396 -12.99 3.91 13.44
N LYS A 397 -13.65 3.36 14.46
CA LYS A 397 -14.12 1.98 14.42
C LYS A 397 -15.63 1.94 14.23
N PHE A 398 -16.03 1.36 13.11
CA PHE A 398 -17.42 1.12 12.75
C PHE A 398 -17.92 -0.20 13.35
N GLN A 399 -19.14 -0.17 13.89
CA GLN A 399 -19.90 -1.33 14.38
C GLN A 399 -21.33 -1.23 13.82
N GLN A 400 -21.93 -2.36 13.46
CA GLN A 400 -23.35 -2.43 13.10
C GLN A 400 -24.21 -2.45 14.38
N GLN A 401 -25.40 -1.85 14.37
CA GLN A 401 -26.32 -1.84 15.51
C GLN A 401 -27.10 -3.18 15.64
N THR A 402 -27.30 -3.88 14.52
CA THR A 402 -27.98 -5.19 14.43
C THR A 402 -27.14 -6.32 15.02
N SER A 403 -27.78 -7.21 15.78
CA SER A 403 -27.13 -8.40 16.34
C SER A 403 -26.82 -9.43 15.28
N ILE A 404 -25.86 -10.31 15.55
CA ILE A 404 -25.60 -11.45 14.66
C ILE A 404 -26.82 -12.38 14.65
N LEU A 405 -27.57 -12.46 15.75
CA LEU A 405 -28.85 -13.17 15.79
C LEU A 405 -29.88 -12.58 14.80
N ASP A 406 -29.97 -11.26 14.66
CA ASP A 406 -30.86 -10.62 13.67
C ASP A 406 -30.45 -10.96 12.23
N HIS A 407 -29.14 -11.01 11.96
CA HIS A 407 -28.63 -11.44 10.65
C HIS A 407 -28.93 -12.93 10.38
N ILE A 408 -28.76 -13.81 11.37
CA ILE A 408 -29.13 -15.23 11.26
C ILE A 408 -30.64 -15.36 10.97
N ARG A 409 -31.49 -14.67 11.74
CA ARG A 409 -32.96 -14.71 11.59
C ARG A 409 -33.48 -14.13 10.27
N THR A 410 -32.67 -13.40 9.51
CA THR A 410 -33.06 -12.78 8.23
C THR A 410 -32.38 -13.40 7.00
N MET A 411 -31.53 -14.41 7.19
CA MET A 411 -30.81 -15.11 6.12
C MET A 411 -31.19 -16.59 6.07
N ARG A 412 -30.97 -17.23 4.92
CA ARG A 412 -30.96 -18.71 4.83
C ARG A 412 -29.62 -19.23 5.36
N ASN A 413 -29.56 -20.48 5.85
CA ASN A 413 -28.33 -21.03 6.42
C ASN A 413 -27.14 -21.02 5.43
N ASP A 414 -27.38 -21.31 4.16
CA ASP A 414 -26.34 -21.25 3.11
C ASP A 414 -25.78 -19.84 2.91
N ASP A 415 -26.63 -18.81 3.03
CA ASP A 415 -26.24 -17.41 2.93
C ASP A 415 -25.59 -16.90 4.23
N ARG A 416 -26.07 -17.35 5.41
CA ARG A 416 -25.50 -17.08 6.73
C ARG A 416 -24.01 -17.42 6.74
N ASP A 417 -23.68 -18.66 6.41
CA ASP A 417 -22.30 -19.14 6.51
C ASP A 417 -21.41 -18.50 5.44
N ARG A 418 -21.93 -18.31 4.23
CA ARG A 418 -21.24 -17.64 3.12
C ARG A 418 -20.91 -16.17 3.37
N LEU A 419 -21.77 -15.44 4.10
CA LEU A 419 -21.62 -13.98 4.31
C LEU A 419 -20.95 -13.63 5.64
N LEU A 420 -21.14 -14.45 6.68
CA LEU A 420 -20.72 -14.15 8.05
C LEU A 420 -19.41 -14.86 8.45
N ILE A 421 -19.08 -16.03 7.90
CA ILE A 421 -17.81 -16.69 8.22
C ILE A 421 -16.64 -15.85 7.69
N GLY A 422 -15.59 -15.72 8.51
CA GLY A 422 -14.43 -14.87 8.27
C GLY A 422 -14.60 -13.42 8.71
N GLN A 423 -15.82 -12.95 8.98
CA GLN A 423 -16.07 -11.58 9.47
C GLN A 423 -15.52 -11.36 10.89
N ILE A 424 -15.30 -10.09 11.25
CA ILE A 424 -14.89 -9.68 12.60
C ILE A 424 -16.07 -9.13 13.38
N ALA A 425 -16.47 -9.84 14.43
CA ALA A 425 -17.50 -9.45 15.38
C ALA A 425 -16.89 -8.76 16.61
N MET A 426 -17.66 -7.89 17.27
CA MET A 426 -17.32 -7.25 18.54
C MET A 426 -18.40 -7.50 19.59
N ALA A 427 -17.98 -7.87 20.80
CA ALA A 427 -18.86 -8.12 21.93
C ALA A 427 -19.35 -6.83 22.60
N GLU A 428 -20.65 -6.69 22.90
CA GLU A 428 -21.22 -5.49 23.53
C GLU A 428 -20.97 -5.39 25.06
N TYR A 429 -20.32 -6.39 25.66
CA TYR A 429 -20.05 -6.46 27.11
C TYR A 429 -18.59 -6.26 27.50
N ASN A 430 -17.65 -6.30 26.54
CA ASN A 430 -16.23 -6.03 26.79
C ASN A 430 -15.46 -5.43 25.58
N HIS A 431 -16.13 -5.24 24.44
CA HIS A 431 -15.57 -4.65 23.21
C HIS A 431 -14.37 -5.40 22.62
N LEU A 432 -14.11 -6.64 23.07
CA LEU A 432 -13.17 -7.54 22.41
C LEU A 432 -13.72 -7.98 21.06
N THR A 433 -12.82 -8.14 20.10
CA THR A 433 -13.15 -8.60 18.75
C THR A 433 -12.67 -10.00 18.46
N TYR A 434 -13.51 -10.76 17.77
CA TYR A 434 -13.34 -12.17 17.45
C TYR A 434 -13.61 -12.39 15.96
N ARG A 435 -12.95 -13.40 15.37
CA ARG A 435 -13.28 -13.88 14.02
C ARG A 435 -14.41 -14.90 14.13
N ILE A 436 -15.40 -14.82 13.25
CA ILE A 436 -16.38 -15.90 13.07
C ILE A 436 -15.69 -16.98 12.25
N ASP A 437 -15.38 -18.13 12.85
CA ASP A 437 -14.72 -19.25 12.15
C ASP A 437 -15.74 -20.33 11.73
N HIS A 438 -16.78 -20.56 12.53
CA HIS A 438 -18.00 -21.27 12.13
C HIS A 438 -19.17 -20.93 13.07
N PHE A 439 -20.39 -21.32 12.69
CA PHE A 439 -21.52 -21.43 13.62
C PHE A 439 -21.65 -22.90 14.06
N ASP A 440 -21.85 -23.12 15.36
CA ASP A 440 -22.05 -24.42 15.96
C ASP A 440 -23.54 -24.55 16.29
N ASP A 441 -24.29 -25.14 15.35
CA ASP A 441 -25.72 -25.40 15.48
C ASP A 441 -26.03 -26.58 16.43
N THR A 442 -25.01 -27.24 17.00
CA THR A 442 -25.18 -28.30 18.02
C THR A 442 -25.16 -27.76 19.45
N LYS A 443 -24.67 -26.53 19.66
CA LYS A 443 -24.57 -25.87 20.96
C LYS A 443 -25.43 -24.61 21.00
N ASN A 444 -25.98 -24.31 22.17
CA ASN A 444 -26.86 -23.16 22.42
C ASN A 444 -26.55 -22.52 23.80
N PRO A 445 -27.19 -21.41 24.19
CA PRO A 445 -26.92 -20.77 25.49
C PRO A 445 -27.16 -21.64 26.74
N MET A 446 -27.92 -22.73 26.65
CA MET A 446 -28.11 -23.70 27.74
C MET A 446 -27.03 -24.79 27.78
N SER A 447 -26.22 -24.93 26.73
CA SER A 447 -25.03 -25.80 26.75
C SER A 447 -24.03 -25.36 27.82
N THR A 448 -23.27 -26.30 28.36
CA THR A 448 -22.30 -26.08 29.44
C THR A 448 -20.85 -26.06 28.94
N PHE A 449 -19.98 -25.44 29.73
CA PHE A 449 -18.53 -25.51 29.58
C PHE A 449 -17.83 -25.41 30.94
N GLN A 450 -16.55 -25.78 30.99
CA GLN A 450 -15.73 -25.70 32.20
C GLN A 450 -15.22 -24.27 32.44
N HIS A 451 -15.54 -23.69 33.60
CA HIS A 451 -15.00 -22.41 34.06
C HIS A 451 -14.44 -22.52 35.48
N ARG A 452 -13.13 -22.33 35.64
CA ARG A 452 -12.41 -22.40 36.94
C ARG A 452 -12.55 -23.74 37.70
N GLY A 453 -12.97 -24.81 37.03
CA GLY A 453 -13.24 -26.13 37.64
C GLY A 453 -14.74 -26.41 37.86
N GLU A 454 -15.61 -25.42 37.65
CA GLU A 454 -17.06 -25.57 37.72
C GLU A 454 -17.66 -25.71 36.31
N THR A 455 -18.67 -26.57 36.17
CA THR A 455 -19.46 -26.70 34.95
C THR A 455 -20.57 -25.64 34.94
N VAL A 456 -20.50 -24.67 34.02
CA VAL A 456 -21.45 -23.52 33.96
C VAL A 456 -22.09 -23.43 32.58
N THR A 457 -23.38 -23.06 32.49
CA THR A 457 -24.05 -22.79 31.21
C THR A 457 -23.59 -21.46 30.62
N PHE A 458 -23.60 -21.33 29.28
CA PHE A 458 -23.27 -20.05 28.64
C PHE A 458 -24.19 -18.92 29.12
N LYS A 459 -25.50 -19.16 29.26
CA LYS A 459 -26.47 -18.20 29.82
C LYS A 459 -26.01 -17.70 31.19
N LYS A 460 -25.82 -18.61 32.17
CA LYS A 460 -25.44 -18.24 33.54
C LYS A 460 -24.10 -17.51 33.57
N TYR A 461 -23.12 -17.94 32.76
CA TYR A 461 -21.84 -17.25 32.66
C TYR A 461 -21.95 -15.80 32.16
N PHE A 462 -22.76 -15.51 31.14
CA PHE A 462 -22.95 -14.14 30.66
C PHE A 462 -23.82 -13.29 31.62
N GLU A 463 -24.73 -13.92 32.34
CA GLU A 463 -25.55 -13.32 33.40
C GLU A 463 -24.65 -12.91 34.60
N ASP A 464 -23.96 -13.87 35.24
CA ASP A 464 -23.12 -13.66 36.42
C ASP A 464 -21.93 -12.72 36.16
N LYS A 465 -21.16 -12.99 35.10
CA LYS A 465 -19.85 -12.33 34.86
C LYS A 465 -19.97 -11.03 34.07
N HIS A 466 -20.93 -10.96 33.17
CA HIS A 466 -21.06 -9.86 32.20
C HIS A 466 -22.35 -9.05 32.37
N ARG A 467 -23.24 -9.45 33.30
CA ARG A 467 -24.54 -8.79 33.56
C ARG A 467 -25.36 -8.62 32.27
N ARG A 468 -25.32 -9.65 31.42
CA ARG A 468 -26.10 -9.76 30.17
C ARG A 468 -27.01 -10.97 30.24
N ILE A 469 -28.31 -10.70 30.32
CA ILE A 469 -29.35 -11.69 30.09
C ILE A 469 -29.29 -12.09 28.61
N VAL A 470 -29.36 -13.40 28.34
CA VAL A 470 -29.53 -13.97 27.01
C VAL A 470 -31.00 -14.35 26.88
N THR A 471 -31.70 -13.83 25.87
CA THR A 471 -33.15 -13.98 25.72
C THR A 471 -33.53 -15.14 24.81
N ASP A 472 -32.78 -15.38 23.75
CA ASP A 472 -32.99 -16.53 22.87
C ASP A 472 -32.13 -17.72 23.36
N LEU A 473 -32.78 -18.80 23.80
CA LEU A 473 -32.10 -19.99 24.33
C LEU A 473 -31.90 -21.11 23.29
N THR A 474 -32.40 -20.94 22.07
CA THR A 474 -32.25 -21.91 20.96
C THR A 474 -31.29 -21.43 19.87
N GLN A 475 -30.84 -20.17 19.90
CA GLN A 475 -29.82 -19.66 18.99
C GLN A 475 -28.53 -20.53 18.99
N PRO A 476 -27.88 -20.72 17.84
CA PRO A 476 -26.60 -21.42 17.76
C PRO A 476 -25.47 -20.59 18.40
N LEU A 477 -24.32 -21.19 18.67
CA LEU A 477 -23.14 -20.46 19.14
C LEU A 477 -22.16 -20.16 18.01
N ILE A 478 -21.49 -19.00 18.07
CA ILE A 478 -20.35 -18.68 17.19
C ILE A 478 -19.10 -19.35 17.76
N TYR A 479 -18.45 -20.20 16.97
CA TYR A 479 -17.11 -20.67 17.26
C TYR A 479 -16.06 -19.67 16.73
N SER A 480 -15.08 -19.35 17.56
CA SER A 480 -13.92 -18.53 17.21
C SER A 480 -12.63 -19.28 17.57
N LYS A 481 -11.71 -19.41 16.61
CA LYS A 481 -10.47 -20.16 16.83
C LYS A 481 -9.52 -19.37 17.73
N PRO A 482 -9.05 -19.92 18.87
CA PRO A 482 -8.15 -19.19 19.75
C PRO A 482 -6.82 -18.85 19.05
N THR A 483 -6.30 -17.66 19.29
CA THR A 483 -4.98 -17.27 18.77
C THR A 483 -3.86 -18.09 19.43
N GLY A 484 -2.70 -18.18 18.78
CA GLY A 484 -1.50 -18.79 19.35
C GLY A 484 -0.97 -18.13 20.63
N ARG A 485 -1.56 -17.03 21.11
CA ARG A 485 -1.35 -16.50 22.47
C ARG A 485 -2.35 -17.10 23.47
N GLN A 486 -3.60 -17.27 23.09
CA GLN A 486 -4.67 -17.84 23.91
C GLN A 486 -4.47 -19.36 24.13
N LEU A 487 -4.04 -20.10 23.11
CA LEU A 487 -3.64 -21.50 23.24
C LEU A 487 -2.54 -21.68 24.29
N ARG A 488 -1.51 -20.80 24.29
CA ARG A 488 -0.43 -20.78 25.30
C ARG A 488 -0.87 -20.32 26.69
N SER A 489 -2.10 -19.84 26.85
CA SER A 489 -2.73 -19.59 28.15
C SER A 489 -3.85 -20.59 28.46
N GLY A 490 -3.85 -21.76 27.82
CA GLY A 490 -4.80 -22.86 28.09
C GLY A 490 -6.20 -22.70 27.49
N MET A 491 -6.46 -21.69 26.65
CA MET A 491 -7.75 -21.55 25.97
C MET A 491 -7.77 -22.40 24.70
N THR A 492 -8.48 -23.53 24.74
CA THR A 492 -8.65 -24.48 23.63
C THR A 492 -9.82 -24.12 22.69
N GLU A 493 -10.90 -23.58 23.23
CA GLU A 493 -12.12 -23.22 22.49
C GLU A 493 -12.63 -21.84 22.91
N ILE A 494 -13.30 -21.12 22.00
CA ILE A 494 -14.01 -19.87 22.31
C ILE A 494 -15.37 -19.92 21.64
N TYR A 495 -16.42 -19.88 22.46
CA TYR A 495 -17.82 -19.81 22.02
C TYR A 495 -18.46 -18.50 22.44
N LEU A 496 -19.27 -17.91 21.55
CA LEU A 496 -19.88 -16.59 21.72
C LEU A 496 -21.36 -16.65 21.32
N VAL A 497 -22.22 -15.96 22.07
CA VAL A 497 -23.68 -15.92 21.83
C VAL A 497 -24.02 -14.84 20.78
N PRO A 498 -24.62 -15.17 19.61
CA PRO A 498 -24.92 -14.21 18.53
C PRO A 498 -25.67 -12.94 18.96
N GLU A 499 -26.62 -13.05 19.88
CA GLU A 499 -27.39 -11.95 20.47
C GLU A 499 -26.49 -10.86 21.10
N LEU A 500 -25.38 -11.25 21.73
CA LEU A 500 -24.45 -10.36 22.44
C LEU A 500 -23.31 -9.82 21.54
N MET A 501 -23.32 -10.20 20.25
CA MET A 501 -22.29 -9.88 19.27
C MET A 501 -22.83 -8.94 18.17
N ARG A 502 -21.96 -8.08 17.66
CA ARG A 502 -22.26 -7.15 16.55
C ARG A 502 -21.14 -7.21 15.51
N LEU A 503 -21.47 -7.15 14.23
CA LEU A 503 -20.47 -7.08 13.16
C LEU A 503 -19.71 -5.74 13.19
N THR A 504 -18.45 -5.74 12.75
CA THR A 504 -17.62 -4.52 12.64
C THR A 504 -17.24 -4.19 11.20
N GLY A 505 -16.85 -2.94 10.96
CA GLY A 505 -16.58 -2.41 9.62
C GLY A 505 -17.83 -1.78 8.99
N ILE A 506 -17.71 -1.43 7.72
CA ILE A 506 -18.81 -0.85 6.91
C ILE A 506 -19.40 -1.98 6.03
N PRO A 507 -20.72 -2.23 6.11
CA PRO A 507 -21.41 -3.17 5.22
C PRO A 507 -21.19 -2.91 3.73
N ASP A 508 -21.26 -3.96 2.91
CA ASP A 508 -21.03 -3.84 1.47
C ASP A 508 -22.19 -3.16 0.72
N ASP A 509 -23.44 -3.24 1.20
CA ASP A 509 -24.55 -2.43 0.67
C ASP A 509 -24.32 -0.93 0.92
N ILE A 510 -23.78 -0.57 2.10
CA ILE A 510 -23.44 0.81 2.46
C ILE A 510 -22.23 1.30 1.65
N ARG A 511 -21.19 0.49 1.48
CA ARG A 511 -20.01 0.81 0.64
C ARG A 511 -20.38 1.06 -0.82
N THR A 512 -21.33 0.28 -1.35
CA THR A 512 -21.66 0.29 -2.77
C THR A 512 -22.75 1.31 -3.12
N ASN A 513 -23.64 1.65 -2.18
CA ASN A 513 -24.56 2.76 -2.32
C ASN A 513 -23.83 4.10 -2.07
N PHE A 514 -23.54 4.84 -3.14
CA PHE A 514 -22.87 6.14 -3.10
C PHE A 514 -23.52 7.13 -2.12
N HIS A 515 -24.85 7.16 -1.99
CA HIS A 515 -25.54 8.08 -1.09
C HIS A 515 -25.33 7.73 0.38
N LYS A 516 -25.33 6.43 0.73
CA LYS A 516 -25.00 5.97 2.08
C LYS A 516 -23.52 6.20 2.39
N MET A 517 -22.61 5.82 1.48
CA MET A 517 -21.17 6.02 1.68
C MET A 517 -20.79 7.51 1.77
N LYS A 518 -21.49 8.42 1.07
CA LYS A 518 -21.26 9.87 1.16
C LYS A 518 -21.43 10.40 2.59
N ARG A 519 -22.37 9.84 3.38
CA ARG A 519 -22.58 10.20 4.81
C ARG A 519 -21.41 9.75 5.71
N LEU A 520 -20.59 8.79 5.25
CA LEU A 520 -19.43 8.26 5.98
C LEU A 520 -18.10 8.92 5.57
N VAL A 521 -18.10 9.84 4.59
CA VAL A 521 -16.89 10.54 4.09
C VAL A 521 -16.18 11.30 5.20
N ASP A 522 -16.92 11.95 6.11
CA ASP A 522 -16.36 12.70 7.25
C ASP A 522 -15.46 11.87 8.17
N TYR A 523 -15.77 10.59 8.34
CA TYR A 523 -15.04 9.67 9.20
C TYR A 523 -13.97 8.88 8.44
N THR A 524 -14.25 8.51 7.19
CA THR A 524 -13.35 7.67 6.36
C THR A 524 -12.32 8.47 5.55
N LYS A 525 -12.64 9.72 5.20
CA LYS A 525 -11.82 10.66 4.44
C LYS A 525 -11.76 12.04 5.12
N MET A 526 -11.57 12.06 6.44
CA MET A 526 -11.48 13.29 7.23
C MET A 526 -10.46 14.28 6.64
N GLY A 527 -10.93 15.50 6.33
CA GLY A 527 -10.15 16.63 5.81
C GLY A 527 -9.14 17.18 6.81
N VAL A 528 -8.25 18.05 6.30
CA VAL A 528 -7.09 18.58 7.06
C VAL A 528 -7.51 19.29 8.34
N ASP A 529 -8.40 20.29 8.24
CA ASP A 529 -8.79 21.14 9.37
C ASP A 529 -9.47 20.32 10.48
N ARG A 530 -10.37 19.42 10.09
CA ARG A 530 -11.06 18.51 11.02
C ARG A 530 -10.11 17.51 11.66
N ARG A 531 -9.09 17.01 10.94
CA ARG A 531 -8.06 16.15 11.53
C ARG A 531 -7.19 16.93 12.52
N VAL A 532 -6.75 18.13 12.18
CA VAL A 532 -5.93 18.96 13.09
C VAL A 532 -6.74 19.42 14.31
N ALA A 533 -8.03 19.74 14.16
CA ALA A 533 -8.92 20.02 15.28
C ALA A 533 -9.08 18.79 16.21
N ALA A 534 -9.28 17.59 15.64
CA ALA A 534 -9.36 16.34 16.42
C ALA A 534 -8.03 15.97 17.11
N LEU A 535 -6.88 16.24 16.47
CA LEU A 535 -5.55 16.08 17.08
C LEU A 535 -5.33 17.05 18.24
N LYS A 536 -5.69 18.34 18.06
CA LYS A 536 -5.61 19.34 19.12
C LYS A 536 -6.53 19.00 20.30
N LYS A 537 -7.75 18.50 20.03
CA LYS A 537 -8.63 17.98 21.10
C LYS A 537 -8.00 16.81 21.84
N PHE A 538 -7.46 15.81 21.15
CA PHE A 538 -6.80 14.68 21.81
C PHE A 538 -5.60 15.12 22.67
N ASN A 539 -4.87 16.16 22.26
CA ASN A 539 -3.84 16.76 23.13
C ASN A 539 -4.46 17.39 24.38
N GLN A 540 -5.53 18.19 24.23
CA GLN A 540 -6.26 18.80 25.36
C GLN A 540 -6.78 17.73 26.34
N ASP A 541 -7.33 16.63 25.85
CA ASP A 541 -7.73 15.48 26.67
C ASP A 541 -6.52 14.92 27.46
N LEU A 542 -5.33 14.82 26.85
CA LEU A 542 -4.08 14.44 27.53
C LEU A 542 -3.47 15.52 28.46
N GLN A 543 -3.98 16.75 28.48
CA GLN A 543 -3.54 17.80 29.42
C GLN A 543 -4.30 17.75 30.76
N GLU A 544 -5.22 16.80 30.97
CA GLU A 544 -5.89 16.57 32.26
C GLU A 544 -4.88 16.42 33.42
N ASP A 545 -5.18 16.99 34.58
CA ASP A 545 -4.31 17.01 35.77
C ASP A 545 -3.76 15.63 36.15
N LYS A 546 -4.55 14.57 36.00
CA LYS A 546 -4.16 13.20 36.29
C LYS A 546 -3.09 12.68 35.32
N VAL A 547 -3.18 13.04 34.04
CA VAL A 547 -2.17 12.69 33.02
C VAL A 547 -0.92 13.54 33.21
N ARG A 548 -1.09 14.85 33.45
CA ARG A 548 0.01 15.79 33.66
C ARG A 548 0.89 15.38 34.84
N LYS A 549 0.29 15.05 35.99
CA LYS A 549 1.00 14.55 37.17
C LYS A 549 1.71 13.21 36.92
N ASP A 550 1.14 12.33 36.10
CA ASP A 550 1.82 11.07 35.73
C ASP A 550 3.04 11.33 34.84
N LEU A 551 2.97 12.29 33.91
CA LEU A 551 4.10 12.71 33.07
C LEU A 551 5.17 13.48 33.86
N GLU A 552 4.76 14.34 34.81
CA GLU A 552 5.64 15.10 35.71
C GLU A 552 6.46 14.16 36.62
N LEU A 553 5.86 13.09 37.14
CA LEU A 553 6.58 12.01 37.85
C LEU A 553 7.64 11.32 36.97
N TRP A 554 7.43 11.32 35.65
CA TRP A 554 8.38 10.85 34.64
C TRP A 554 9.24 11.97 34.05
N GLY A 555 9.31 13.16 34.64
CA GLY A 555 10.15 14.27 34.15
C GLY A 555 9.85 14.67 32.70
N LEU A 556 8.65 14.34 32.20
CA LEU A 556 8.19 14.58 30.84
C LEU A 556 7.06 15.62 30.84
N LYS A 557 6.97 16.41 29.76
CA LYS A 557 5.89 17.36 29.53
C LYS A 557 5.43 17.30 28.09
N LEU A 558 4.12 17.12 27.88
CA LEU A 558 3.53 17.07 26.55
C LEU A 558 3.33 18.49 26.00
N ASN A 559 4.00 18.84 24.90
CA ASN A 559 3.78 20.11 24.23
C ASN A 559 2.35 20.17 23.65
N THR A 560 1.70 21.33 23.76
CA THR A 560 0.30 21.55 23.31
C THR A 560 0.16 21.76 21.81
N ASN A 561 1.24 22.12 21.12
CA ASN A 561 1.26 22.38 19.69
C ASN A 561 1.71 21.15 18.90
N LEU A 562 1.19 21.03 17.67
CA LEU A 562 1.74 20.11 16.68
C LEU A 562 3.16 20.56 16.32
N VAL A 563 4.07 19.61 16.15
CA VAL A 563 5.43 19.86 15.66
C VAL A 563 5.36 20.58 14.31
N SER A 564 6.10 21.68 14.20
CA SER A 564 6.27 22.47 12.99
C SER A 564 7.69 22.26 12.44
N LEU A 565 7.82 22.17 11.12
CA LEU A 565 9.11 22.06 10.42
C LEU A 565 9.05 22.76 9.06
N THR A 566 10.18 23.25 8.58
CA THR A 566 10.29 23.78 7.20
C THR A 566 10.69 22.67 6.23
N SER A 567 10.17 22.65 5.01
CA SER A 567 10.80 21.88 3.91
C SER A 567 10.33 22.33 2.52
N GLY A 568 11.23 22.24 1.54
CA GLY A 568 10.95 22.54 0.14
C GLY A 568 10.23 21.42 -0.62
N VAL A 569 9.66 21.79 -1.77
CA VAL A 569 9.02 20.89 -2.74
C VAL A 569 10.01 20.55 -3.84
N MET A 570 10.04 19.31 -4.33
CA MET A 570 10.76 18.98 -5.57
C MET A 570 10.21 19.80 -6.74
N ASN A 571 11.10 20.35 -7.57
CA ASN A 571 10.69 21.10 -8.77
C ASN A 571 9.80 20.25 -9.68
N GLN A 572 8.88 20.92 -10.39
CA GLN A 572 8.02 20.29 -11.38
C GLN A 572 8.84 19.57 -12.46
N GLU A 573 8.44 18.35 -12.81
CA GLU A 573 9.10 17.52 -13.82
C GLU A 573 8.52 17.77 -15.21
N GLU A 574 9.35 17.57 -16.25
CA GLU A 574 8.88 17.68 -17.62
C GLU A 574 8.44 16.31 -18.15
N ILE A 575 7.16 16.22 -18.52
CA ILE A 575 6.55 15.06 -19.18
C ILE A 575 6.81 15.17 -20.68
N LEU A 576 7.75 14.38 -21.18
CA LEU A 576 8.18 14.40 -22.57
C LEU A 576 7.28 13.53 -23.46
N LEU A 577 6.94 14.04 -24.64
CA LEU A 577 6.09 13.44 -25.67
C LEU A 577 6.81 13.46 -27.03
N ALA A 578 6.21 12.84 -28.06
CA ALA A 578 6.81 12.79 -29.39
C ALA A 578 6.93 14.18 -30.04
N GLY A 579 7.85 14.31 -31.01
CA GLY A 579 8.09 15.56 -31.73
C GLY A 579 8.73 16.67 -30.88
N GLY A 580 9.35 16.34 -29.75
CA GLY A 580 9.95 17.32 -28.83
C GLY A 580 8.93 18.10 -27.99
N MET A 581 7.65 17.72 -28.02
CA MET A 581 6.61 18.33 -27.20
C MET A 581 6.71 17.87 -25.74
N SER A 582 6.22 18.71 -24.82
CA SER A 582 5.98 18.31 -23.42
C SER A 582 4.54 18.58 -22.96
N ALA A 583 4.09 17.85 -21.94
CA ALA A 583 2.75 18.00 -21.36
C ALA A 583 2.76 19.03 -20.22
N GLN A 584 2.00 20.13 -20.39
CA GLN A 584 1.84 21.15 -19.36
C GLN A 584 0.85 20.71 -18.28
N TYR A 585 1.19 20.97 -17.02
CA TYR A 585 0.35 20.75 -15.84
C TYR A 585 0.72 21.75 -14.74
N LYS A 586 -0.06 21.81 -13.66
CA LYS A 586 0.30 22.59 -12.46
C LYS A 586 1.00 21.68 -11.44
N ALA A 587 2.13 22.12 -10.88
CA ALA A 587 2.84 21.39 -9.82
C ALA A 587 1.92 20.91 -8.67
N ASP A 588 1.10 21.83 -8.14
CA ASP A 588 0.13 21.56 -7.07
C ASP A 588 -0.98 20.57 -7.44
N ASP A 589 -1.19 20.24 -8.73
CA ASP A 589 -2.15 19.24 -9.20
C ASP A 589 -1.50 17.90 -9.55
N ALA A 590 -0.32 17.94 -10.18
CA ALA A 590 0.42 16.78 -10.71
C ALA A 590 -0.43 15.83 -11.60
N ASP A 591 -1.33 16.41 -12.40
CA ASP A 591 -2.20 15.75 -13.38
C ASP A 591 -2.01 16.44 -14.75
N TRP A 592 -1.50 15.69 -15.74
CA TRP A 592 -1.25 16.12 -17.11
C TRP A 592 -2.25 15.53 -18.12
N THR A 593 -3.41 15.03 -17.65
CA THR A 593 -4.47 14.47 -18.53
C THR A 593 -4.86 15.45 -19.64
N PHE A 594 -4.96 16.75 -19.31
CA PHE A 594 -5.24 17.80 -20.30
C PHE A 594 -3.99 18.18 -21.11
N GLY A 595 -2.81 18.20 -20.48
CA GLY A 595 -1.53 18.56 -21.10
C GLY A 595 -1.11 17.66 -22.26
N CYS A 596 -1.57 16.41 -22.30
CA CYS A 596 -1.38 15.45 -23.39
C CYS A 596 -2.47 15.49 -24.48
N ARG A 597 -3.52 16.30 -24.34
CA ARG A 597 -4.62 16.34 -25.32
C ARG A 597 -4.09 16.81 -26.68
N ASN A 598 -4.46 16.10 -27.74
CA ASN A 598 -4.04 16.34 -29.13
C ASN A 598 -2.51 16.28 -29.34
N LYS A 599 -1.77 15.56 -28.48
CA LYS A 599 -0.33 15.32 -28.62
C LYS A 599 -0.06 13.83 -28.72
N SER A 600 0.92 13.48 -29.55
CA SER A 600 1.31 12.08 -29.77
C SER A 600 2.09 11.51 -28.58
N MET A 601 1.82 10.26 -28.22
CA MET A 601 2.63 9.49 -27.27
C MET A 601 4.09 9.42 -27.73
N MET A 602 5.03 9.35 -26.78
CA MET A 602 6.48 9.35 -27.08
C MET A 602 6.90 8.23 -28.03
N VAL A 603 6.42 7.00 -27.81
CA VAL A 603 6.57 5.88 -28.75
C VAL A 603 5.23 5.17 -28.90
N SER A 604 4.69 5.13 -30.13
CA SER A 604 3.46 4.40 -30.47
C SER A 604 3.76 3.14 -31.26
N ILE A 605 3.23 2.00 -30.82
CA ILE A 605 3.26 0.75 -31.58
C ILE A 605 1.98 0.65 -32.43
N PRO A 606 2.07 0.44 -33.75
CA PRO A 606 0.88 0.25 -34.59
C PRO A 606 0.22 -1.11 -34.30
N LEU A 607 -1.11 -1.08 -34.15
CA LEU A 607 -1.93 -2.28 -33.98
C LEU A 607 -2.59 -2.62 -35.32
N ASN A 608 -2.04 -3.64 -35.99
CA ASN A 608 -2.41 -4.05 -37.33
C ASN A 608 -3.22 -5.36 -37.34
N ASN A 609 -2.77 -6.38 -36.60
CA ASN A 609 -3.46 -7.67 -36.47
C ASN A 609 -3.99 -7.86 -35.04
N TRP A 610 -5.30 -7.75 -34.86
CA TRP A 610 -5.97 -7.88 -33.57
C TRP A 610 -7.45 -8.24 -33.70
N VAL A 611 -7.98 -8.86 -32.65
CA VAL A 611 -9.35 -9.42 -32.63
C VAL A 611 -10.15 -8.82 -31.47
N VAL A 612 -11.45 -8.63 -31.66
CA VAL A 612 -12.41 -8.26 -30.63
C VAL A 612 -13.41 -9.40 -30.44
N LEU A 613 -13.35 -10.06 -29.28
CA LEU A 613 -14.31 -11.09 -28.88
C LEU A 613 -15.50 -10.44 -28.16
N VAL A 614 -16.70 -10.62 -28.74
CA VAL A 614 -17.96 -10.08 -28.23
C VAL A 614 -18.81 -11.22 -27.67
N GLY A 615 -19.16 -11.13 -26.38
CA GLY A 615 -20.08 -12.10 -25.76
C GLY A 615 -21.47 -12.05 -26.41
N GLY A 616 -22.06 -13.19 -26.76
CA GLY A 616 -23.30 -13.28 -27.56
C GLY A 616 -24.56 -12.53 -27.05
N ARG A 617 -24.57 -12.01 -25.81
CA ARG A 617 -25.63 -11.13 -25.27
C ARG A 617 -25.35 -9.63 -25.43
N ILE A 618 -24.26 -9.25 -26.11
CA ILE A 618 -23.78 -7.87 -26.25
C ILE A 618 -24.02 -7.41 -27.69
N ASN A 619 -24.64 -6.24 -27.85
CA ASN A 619 -24.93 -5.64 -29.15
C ASN A 619 -23.62 -5.35 -29.91
N VAL A 620 -23.44 -6.00 -31.07
CA VAL A 620 -22.25 -5.82 -31.91
C VAL A 620 -22.18 -4.40 -32.49
N ALA A 621 -23.31 -3.73 -32.75
CA ALA A 621 -23.32 -2.36 -33.27
C ALA A 621 -22.73 -1.35 -32.25
N ASP A 622 -23.05 -1.50 -30.96
CA ASP A 622 -22.47 -0.67 -29.90
C ASP A 622 -20.95 -0.88 -29.79
N VAL A 623 -20.49 -2.14 -29.93
CA VAL A 623 -19.06 -2.44 -29.95
C VAL A 623 -18.40 -1.81 -31.17
N SER A 624 -18.95 -1.98 -32.38
CA SER A 624 -18.42 -1.37 -33.61
C SER A 624 -18.32 0.15 -33.53
N ALA A 625 -19.34 0.84 -33.00
CA ALA A 625 -19.30 2.28 -32.77
C ALA A 625 -18.21 2.68 -31.76
N PHE A 626 -18.04 1.91 -30.68
CA PHE A 626 -16.95 2.11 -29.72
C PHE A 626 -15.56 1.87 -30.35
N ILE A 627 -15.40 0.88 -31.23
CA ILE A 627 -14.15 0.60 -31.94
C ILE A 627 -13.79 1.77 -32.88
N GLN A 628 -14.75 2.34 -33.60
CA GLN A 628 -14.52 3.54 -34.42
C GLN A 628 -14.07 4.73 -33.55
N MET A 629 -14.70 4.94 -32.38
CA MET A 629 -14.29 5.95 -31.41
C MET A 629 -12.89 5.68 -30.82
N LEU A 630 -12.55 4.42 -30.57
CA LEU A 630 -11.22 3.99 -30.13
C LEU A 630 -10.16 4.27 -31.20
N GLN A 631 -10.45 4.03 -32.48
CA GLN A 631 -9.57 4.38 -33.59
C GLN A 631 -9.42 5.90 -33.76
N GLN A 632 -10.45 6.70 -33.48
CA GLN A 632 -10.35 8.16 -33.44
C GLN A 632 -9.49 8.64 -32.25
N ALA A 633 -9.71 8.05 -31.07
CA ALA A 633 -8.99 8.37 -29.84
C ALA A 633 -7.51 7.96 -29.90
N ALA A 634 -7.20 6.82 -30.52
CA ALA A 634 -5.82 6.38 -30.76
C ALA A 634 -5.09 7.32 -31.72
N ARG A 635 -5.74 7.72 -32.83
CA ARG A 635 -5.18 8.69 -33.79
C ARG A 635 -4.85 10.04 -33.13
N SER A 636 -5.70 10.54 -32.22
CA SER A 636 -5.44 11.82 -31.53
C SER A 636 -4.31 11.78 -30.48
N VAL A 637 -3.81 10.58 -30.15
CA VAL A 637 -2.58 10.36 -29.36
C VAL A 637 -1.46 9.69 -30.17
N GLY A 638 -1.53 9.74 -31.51
CA GLY A 638 -0.47 9.27 -32.40
C GLY A 638 -0.32 7.75 -32.51
N MET A 639 -1.35 6.96 -32.17
CA MET A 639 -1.37 5.50 -32.32
C MET A 639 -2.26 5.09 -33.50
N MET A 640 -1.69 4.32 -34.43
CA MET A 640 -2.45 3.70 -35.52
C MET A 640 -3.08 2.39 -35.06
N ILE A 641 -4.41 2.28 -35.19
CA ILE A 641 -5.17 1.06 -34.94
C ILE A 641 -5.99 0.73 -36.20
N ARG A 642 -5.66 -0.37 -36.88
CA ARG A 642 -6.42 -0.91 -38.01
C ARG A 642 -7.78 -1.48 -37.55
N PRO A 643 -8.77 -1.66 -38.43
CA PRO A 643 -10.00 -2.36 -38.07
C PRO A 643 -9.68 -3.76 -37.50
N PRO A 644 -10.32 -4.20 -36.39
CA PRO A 644 -10.16 -5.54 -35.86
C PRO A 644 -10.98 -6.56 -36.65
N GLU A 645 -10.63 -7.83 -36.50
CA GLU A 645 -11.59 -8.90 -36.71
C GLU A 645 -12.61 -8.93 -35.55
N MET A 646 -13.90 -8.98 -35.87
CA MET A 646 -15.00 -8.92 -34.91
C MET A 646 -15.65 -10.31 -34.81
N VAL A 647 -15.42 -11.03 -33.71
CA VAL A 647 -15.90 -12.41 -33.53
C VAL A 647 -16.88 -12.46 -32.36
N GLN A 648 -18.08 -13.00 -32.60
CA GLN A 648 -19.01 -13.32 -31.53
C GLN A 648 -18.68 -14.69 -30.92
N ALA A 649 -18.68 -14.79 -29.60
CA ALA A 649 -18.47 -16.04 -28.87
C ALA A 649 -19.45 -16.15 -27.70
N SER A 650 -20.16 -17.27 -27.59
CA SER A 650 -21.12 -17.56 -26.54
C SER A 650 -20.51 -18.44 -25.44
N GLY A 651 -20.94 -18.19 -24.20
CA GLY A 651 -20.42 -18.92 -23.04
C GLY A 651 -18.91 -18.70 -22.78
N MET A 652 -18.22 -19.76 -22.36
CA MET A 652 -16.78 -19.76 -22.09
C MET A 652 -16.01 -20.65 -23.07
N HIS A 653 -16.56 -21.79 -23.49
CA HIS A 653 -15.87 -22.73 -24.35
C HIS A 653 -15.56 -22.16 -25.74
N GLU A 654 -16.54 -21.53 -26.40
CA GLU A 654 -16.32 -20.84 -27.68
C GLU A 654 -15.29 -19.71 -27.53
N THR A 655 -15.35 -18.93 -26.43
CA THR A 655 -14.35 -17.89 -26.16
C THR A 655 -12.93 -18.47 -26.08
N GLU A 656 -12.75 -19.66 -25.48
CA GLU A 656 -11.45 -20.33 -25.43
C GLU A 656 -11.03 -20.93 -26.78
N GLN A 657 -11.97 -21.44 -27.60
CA GLN A 657 -11.67 -21.89 -28.96
C GLN A 657 -11.18 -20.72 -29.84
N GLU A 658 -11.88 -19.59 -29.82
CA GLU A 658 -11.48 -18.40 -30.58
C GLU A 658 -10.14 -17.83 -30.12
N ILE A 659 -9.84 -17.88 -28.81
CA ILE A 659 -8.52 -17.52 -28.28
C ILE A 659 -7.41 -18.45 -28.81
N MET A 660 -7.69 -19.74 -29.02
CA MET A 660 -6.71 -20.68 -29.58
C MET A 660 -6.47 -20.46 -31.08
N LYS A 661 -7.53 -20.15 -31.85
CA LYS A 661 -7.41 -19.81 -33.28
C LYS A 661 -6.55 -18.56 -33.49
N HIS A 662 -6.81 -17.52 -32.71
CA HIS A 662 -6.18 -16.20 -32.87
C HIS A 662 -4.86 -16.02 -32.09
N GLN A 663 -4.13 -17.12 -31.83
CA GLN A 663 -2.87 -17.10 -31.06
C GLN A 663 -1.72 -16.33 -31.72
N GLY A 664 -1.82 -15.98 -33.01
CA GLY A 664 -0.84 -15.18 -33.75
C GLY A 664 -1.08 -13.66 -33.75
N CYS A 665 -2.17 -13.18 -33.13
CA CYS A 665 -2.55 -11.77 -33.16
C CYS A 665 -1.76 -10.93 -32.13
N GLN A 666 -1.52 -9.65 -32.42
CA GLN A 666 -0.79 -8.74 -31.53
C GLN A 666 -1.54 -8.50 -30.21
N MET A 667 -2.88 -8.52 -30.25
CA MET A 667 -3.73 -8.36 -29.08
C MET A 667 -5.12 -8.98 -29.32
N ILE A 668 -5.74 -9.49 -28.25
CA ILE A 668 -7.17 -9.84 -28.24
C ILE A 668 -7.88 -8.91 -27.24
N MET A 669 -8.88 -8.18 -27.72
CA MET A 669 -9.82 -7.44 -26.88
C MET A 669 -11.01 -8.33 -26.54
N ILE A 670 -11.48 -8.31 -25.29
CA ILE A 670 -12.63 -9.10 -24.83
C ILE A 670 -13.65 -8.18 -24.17
N ILE A 671 -14.86 -8.16 -24.70
CA ILE A 671 -15.98 -7.41 -24.12
C ILE A 671 -16.73 -8.32 -23.14
N LEU A 672 -16.68 -7.97 -21.86
CA LEU A 672 -17.38 -8.67 -20.78
C LEU A 672 -18.71 -7.99 -20.46
N ASP A 673 -19.76 -8.79 -20.30
CA ASP A 673 -21.10 -8.34 -19.91
C ASP A 673 -21.12 -7.79 -18.48
N ARG A 674 -20.46 -8.49 -17.56
CA ARG A 674 -20.44 -8.21 -16.11
C ARG A 674 -19.04 -8.40 -15.53
N GLN A 675 -18.81 -7.86 -14.35
CA GLN A 675 -17.53 -7.94 -13.63
C GLN A 675 -17.31 -9.31 -12.95
N LEU A 676 -17.18 -10.36 -13.76
CA LEU A 676 -16.99 -11.74 -13.29
C LEU A 676 -15.49 -12.03 -13.10
N GLN A 677 -14.97 -11.86 -11.88
CA GLN A 677 -13.53 -12.00 -11.58
C GLN A 677 -12.98 -13.37 -11.98
N ASN A 678 -13.71 -14.46 -11.73
CA ASN A 678 -13.28 -15.82 -12.08
C ASN A 678 -13.14 -15.97 -13.61
N LYS A 679 -14.12 -15.50 -14.40
CA LYS A 679 -14.06 -15.52 -15.87
C LYS A 679 -12.90 -14.66 -16.39
N TYR A 680 -12.68 -13.49 -15.78
CA TYR A 680 -11.55 -12.62 -16.09
C TYR A 680 -10.21 -13.32 -15.83
N GLY A 681 -10.02 -13.90 -14.63
CA GLY A 681 -8.79 -14.61 -14.24
C GLY A 681 -8.46 -15.81 -15.14
N MET A 682 -9.45 -16.67 -15.42
CA MET A 682 -9.27 -17.83 -16.29
C MET A 682 -8.87 -17.44 -17.73
N LEU A 683 -9.59 -16.49 -18.34
CA LEU A 683 -9.24 -15.99 -19.68
C LEU A 683 -7.86 -15.29 -19.68
N LYS A 684 -7.54 -14.52 -18.62
CA LYS A 684 -6.23 -13.86 -18.48
C LYS A 684 -5.09 -14.86 -18.33
N LYS A 685 -5.29 -15.97 -17.60
CA LYS A 685 -4.34 -17.10 -17.49
C LYS A 685 -4.09 -17.72 -18.87
N LYS A 686 -5.16 -18.09 -19.59
CA LYS A 686 -5.08 -18.70 -20.93
C LYS A 686 -4.28 -17.80 -21.89
N LEU A 687 -4.61 -16.51 -21.95
CA LEU A 687 -3.96 -15.54 -22.84
C LEU A 687 -2.51 -15.27 -22.47
N ALA A 688 -2.23 -14.80 -21.24
CA ALA A 688 -0.92 -14.28 -20.87
C ALA A 688 0.06 -15.33 -20.33
N CYS A 689 -0.43 -16.40 -19.69
CA CYS A 689 0.42 -17.46 -19.12
C CYS A 689 0.59 -18.64 -20.09
N SER A 690 -0.49 -19.13 -20.70
CA SER A 690 -0.42 -20.33 -21.56
C SER A 690 0.01 -20.05 -23.00
N ILE A 691 -0.57 -19.04 -23.67
CA ILE A 691 -0.33 -18.78 -25.11
C ILE A 691 0.73 -17.68 -25.32
N GLY A 692 0.71 -16.65 -24.48
CA GLY A 692 1.58 -15.46 -24.61
C GLY A 692 1.01 -14.40 -25.55
N VAL A 693 -0.30 -14.15 -25.49
CA VAL A 693 -1.00 -13.12 -26.27
C VAL A 693 -1.44 -11.97 -25.35
N LEU A 694 -1.22 -10.74 -25.79
CA LEU A 694 -1.62 -9.53 -25.06
C LEU A 694 -3.14 -9.38 -25.06
N SER A 695 -3.68 -8.82 -23.98
CA SER A 695 -5.13 -8.81 -23.77
C SER A 695 -5.67 -7.55 -23.08
N GLN A 696 -6.74 -7.02 -23.67
CA GLN A 696 -7.47 -5.86 -23.19
C GLN A 696 -8.93 -6.24 -22.88
N PHE A 697 -9.36 -6.05 -21.64
CA PHE A 697 -10.73 -6.36 -21.23
C PHE A 697 -11.52 -5.06 -21.08
N VAL A 698 -12.74 -5.03 -21.61
CA VAL A 698 -13.65 -3.89 -21.53
C VAL A 698 -15.01 -4.39 -21.05
N LEU A 699 -15.65 -3.68 -20.13
CA LEU A 699 -17.04 -3.98 -19.74
C LEU A 699 -18.01 -3.40 -20.78
N ALA A 700 -19.10 -4.09 -21.11
CA ALA A 700 -20.15 -3.58 -22.01
C ALA A 700 -20.72 -2.23 -21.53
N SER A 701 -20.78 -2.02 -20.20
CA SER A 701 -21.13 -0.73 -19.59
C SER A 701 -20.10 0.40 -19.80
N ASN A 702 -18.97 0.13 -20.44
CA ASN A 702 -17.97 1.11 -20.92
C ASN A 702 -17.93 1.19 -22.46
N VAL A 703 -18.83 0.49 -23.16
CA VAL A 703 -18.99 0.47 -24.62
C VAL A 703 -20.24 1.24 -25.04
N ASN A 704 -21.32 1.15 -24.26
CA ASN A 704 -22.63 1.79 -24.50
C ASN A 704 -22.52 3.26 -24.96
N PRO A 705 -23.03 3.63 -26.16
CA PRO A 705 -22.95 4.98 -26.73
C PRO A 705 -23.57 6.10 -25.88
N ALA A 706 -24.58 5.82 -25.05
CA ALA A 706 -25.22 6.81 -24.18
C ALA A 706 -24.33 7.25 -22.99
N LYS A 707 -23.13 6.66 -22.84
CA LYS A 707 -22.24 6.95 -21.72
C LYS A 707 -21.48 8.27 -21.90
N LYS A 708 -21.82 9.25 -21.06
CA LYS A 708 -21.05 10.50 -20.93
C LYS A 708 -19.55 10.21 -20.70
N GLY A 709 -18.70 10.85 -21.50
CA GLY A 709 -17.24 10.74 -21.41
C GLY A 709 -16.60 9.56 -22.16
N LEU A 710 -17.34 8.83 -23.01
CA LEU A 710 -16.86 7.64 -23.73
C LEU A 710 -15.53 7.86 -24.47
N MET A 711 -15.34 9.01 -25.12
CA MET A 711 -14.08 9.38 -25.79
C MET A 711 -12.87 9.40 -24.84
N SER A 712 -13.03 9.86 -23.59
CA SER A 712 -11.94 9.82 -22.61
C SER A 712 -11.65 8.40 -22.10
N ILE A 713 -12.66 7.52 -22.08
CA ILE A 713 -12.48 6.10 -21.77
C ILE A 713 -11.69 5.44 -22.91
N ALA A 714 -12.08 5.71 -24.17
CA ALA A 714 -11.39 5.24 -25.37
C ALA A 714 -9.93 5.71 -25.44
N THR A 715 -9.62 6.98 -25.17
CA THR A 715 -8.24 7.48 -25.13
C THR A 715 -7.40 6.77 -24.06
N LYS A 716 -7.95 6.53 -22.87
CA LYS A 716 -7.24 5.81 -21.80
C LYS A 716 -7.01 4.33 -22.15
N ILE A 717 -7.96 3.69 -22.84
CA ILE A 717 -7.80 2.33 -23.37
C ILE A 717 -6.72 2.28 -24.47
N ALA A 718 -6.68 3.23 -25.41
CA ALA A 718 -5.62 3.31 -26.42
C ALA A 718 -4.22 3.45 -25.79
N ILE A 719 -4.08 4.32 -24.79
CA ILE A 719 -2.83 4.49 -24.03
C ILE A 719 -2.42 3.19 -23.30
N GLN A 720 -3.38 2.50 -22.67
CA GLN A 720 -3.16 1.20 -22.02
C GLN A 720 -2.76 0.10 -23.02
N MET A 721 -3.37 0.09 -24.22
CA MET A 721 -3.05 -0.85 -25.30
C MET A 721 -1.64 -0.60 -25.86
N ASN A 722 -1.24 0.66 -26.07
CA ASN A 722 0.12 1.01 -26.50
C ASN A 722 1.17 0.55 -25.48
N ALA A 723 0.96 0.84 -24.19
CA ALA A 723 1.85 0.39 -23.11
C ALA A 723 1.95 -1.15 -23.02
N LYS A 724 0.86 -1.88 -23.32
CA LYS A 724 0.87 -3.35 -23.41
C LYS A 724 1.67 -3.89 -24.58
N LEU A 725 1.65 -3.21 -25.73
CA LEU A 725 2.47 -3.56 -26.89
C LEU A 725 3.97 -3.26 -26.67
N GLY A 726 4.32 -2.51 -25.62
CA GLY A 726 5.69 -2.07 -25.31
C GLY A 726 6.02 -0.66 -25.81
N GLY A 727 5.02 0.09 -26.27
CA GLY A 727 5.15 1.52 -26.54
C GLY A 727 5.24 2.35 -25.25
N GLU A 728 5.56 3.63 -25.42
CA GLU A 728 5.85 4.57 -24.35
C GLU A 728 4.90 5.76 -24.44
N PRO A 729 3.85 5.82 -23.61
CA PRO A 729 2.92 6.95 -23.59
C PRO A 729 3.60 8.31 -23.33
N TRP A 730 4.60 8.36 -22.44
CA TRP A 730 5.43 9.54 -22.18
C TRP A 730 6.77 9.14 -21.53
N GLN A 731 7.71 10.07 -21.45
CA GLN A 731 8.99 9.92 -20.73
C GLN A 731 9.18 11.03 -19.69
N VAL A 732 10.15 10.85 -18.79
CA VAL A 732 10.70 11.90 -17.90
C VAL A 732 12.23 11.85 -17.97
N LYS A 733 12.89 13.00 -17.91
CA LYS A 733 14.36 13.11 -18.03
C LYS A 733 15.07 12.42 -16.86
N GLN A 734 15.67 11.26 -17.10
CA GLN A 734 16.35 10.47 -16.06
C GLN A 734 17.73 11.04 -15.68
N PRO A 735 18.10 11.03 -14.38
CA PRO A 735 19.41 11.52 -13.91
C PRO A 735 20.55 10.50 -14.12
N ALA A 736 20.24 9.19 -14.12
CA ALA A 736 21.25 8.13 -14.20
C ALA A 736 20.87 7.10 -15.28
N LYS A 737 21.39 7.27 -16.51
CA LYS A 737 21.05 6.45 -17.68
C LYS A 737 21.52 4.98 -17.60
N THR A 738 22.60 4.72 -16.85
CA THR A 738 23.19 3.38 -16.69
C THR A 738 22.66 2.64 -15.45
N THR A 739 21.46 2.99 -14.99
CA THR A 739 20.83 2.42 -13.79
C THR A 739 19.64 1.56 -14.20
N MET A 740 19.55 0.34 -13.66
CA MET A 740 18.32 -0.44 -13.66
C MET A 740 17.55 -0.16 -12.37
N VAL A 741 16.23 0.01 -12.46
CA VAL A 741 15.33 0.12 -11.32
C VAL A 741 14.42 -1.09 -11.25
N ILE A 742 14.26 -1.65 -10.05
CA ILE A 742 13.43 -2.80 -9.76
C ILE A 742 12.37 -2.41 -8.71
N GLY A 743 11.12 -2.80 -8.93
CA GLY A 743 10.09 -2.83 -7.90
C GLY A 743 9.79 -4.26 -7.48
N TYR A 744 9.52 -4.45 -6.19
CA TYR A 744 9.03 -5.73 -5.64
C TYR A 744 7.87 -5.50 -4.68
N ASP A 745 6.82 -6.33 -4.79
CA ASP A 745 5.72 -6.44 -3.83
C ASP A 745 5.26 -7.90 -3.76
N VAL A 746 4.57 -8.26 -2.68
CA VAL A 746 4.15 -9.63 -2.38
C VAL A 746 2.64 -9.66 -2.11
N TYR A 747 1.92 -10.51 -2.85
CA TYR A 747 0.52 -10.79 -2.58
C TYR A 747 0.38 -12.09 -1.77
N HIS A 748 -0.36 -12.05 -0.66
CA HIS A 748 -0.70 -13.23 0.12
C HIS A 748 -2.15 -13.62 -0.20
N ASP A 749 -2.38 -14.89 -0.56
CA ASP A 749 -3.71 -15.40 -0.90
C ASP A 749 -4.56 -15.56 0.37
N THR A 750 -5.63 -14.77 0.48
CA THR A 750 -6.55 -14.79 1.63
C THR A 750 -7.52 -15.97 1.62
N VAL A 751 -7.65 -16.70 0.51
CA VAL A 751 -8.53 -17.87 0.37
C VAL A 751 -7.76 -19.15 0.65
N THR A 752 -6.60 -19.34 0.01
CA THR A 752 -5.78 -20.55 0.19
C THR A 752 -4.88 -20.48 1.42
N ALA A 753 -4.60 -19.28 1.94
CA ALA A 753 -3.82 -18.95 3.17
C ALA A 753 -2.35 -19.43 3.24
N SER A 754 -1.96 -20.45 2.49
CA SER A 754 -0.60 -21.00 2.41
C SER A 754 0.26 -20.41 1.30
N LYS A 755 -0.37 -19.84 0.26
CA LYS A 755 0.31 -19.39 -0.97
C LYS A 755 0.56 -17.89 -0.99
N SER A 756 1.79 -17.52 -1.35
CA SER A 756 2.23 -16.14 -1.57
C SER A 756 2.85 -15.99 -2.95
N TYR A 757 2.62 -14.86 -3.61
CA TYR A 757 3.16 -14.55 -4.94
C TYR A 757 4.02 -13.29 -4.86
N GLY A 758 5.34 -13.47 -5.00
CA GLY A 758 6.30 -12.36 -5.08
C GLY A 758 6.51 -11.95 -6.53
N ALA A 759 6.33 -10.66 -6.85
CA ALA A 759 6.48 -10.15 -8.21
C ALA A 759 7.62 -9.15 -8.33
N VAL A 760 8.56 -9.41 -9.24
CA VAL A 760 9.65 -8.51 -9.63
C VAL A 760 9.28 -7.81 -10.92
N VAL A 761 9.31 -6.47 -10.95
CA VAL A 761 9.20 -5.68 -12.18
C VAL A 761 10.40 -4.77 -12.32
N SER A 762 11.12 -4.91 -13.43
CA SER A 762 12.46 -4.34 -13.65
C SER A 762 12.52 -3.52 -14.93
N SER A 763 13.13 -2.34 -14.91
CA SER A 763 13.28 -1.49 -16.10
C SER A 763 14.37 -2.03 -17.04
N VAL A 764 14.09 -2.13 -18.34
CA VAL A 764 15.05 -2.69 -19.33
C VAL A 764 15.64 -1.67 -20.31
N ASN A 765 15.40 -0.37 -20.14
CA ASN A 765 15.96 0.69 -20.98
C ASN A 765 16.35 1.95 -20.16
N PRO A 766 17.30 2.78 -20.66
CA PRO A 766 17.79 3.98 -19.95
C PRO A 766 16.74 5.05 -19.59
N GLN A 767 15.58 5.03 -20.25
CA GLN A 767 14.46 5.95 -20.02
C GLN A 767 13.53 5.48 -18.89
N LEU A 768 13.67 4.23 -18.44
CA LEU A 768 12.88 3.59 -17.37
C LEU A 768 11.38 3.46 -17.71
N THR A 769 11.10 3.11 -18.97
CA THR A 769 9.76 3.09 -19.58
C THR A 769 9.34 1.71 -20.08
N ASN A 770 10.29 0.83 -20.44
CA ASN A 770 10.01 -0.58 -20.71
C ASN A 770 10.37 -1.47 -19.52
N TYR A 771 9.59 -2.53 -19.31
CA TYR A 771 9.57 -3.29 -18.06
C TYR A 771 9.52 -4.80 -18.29
N TYR A 772 10.48 -5.52 -17.70
CA TYR A 772 10.48 -6.98 -17.61
C TYR A 772 9.89 -7.43 -16.27
N GLY A 773 8.83 -8.24 -16.33
CA GLY A 773 8.03 -8.68 -15.18
C GLY A 773 8.10 -10.19 -14.96
N GLN A 774 8.40 -10.58 -13.72
CA GLN A 774 8.52 -11.97 -13.26
C GLN A 774 7.64 -12.19 -12.01
N VAL A 775 7.17 -13.42 -11.81
CA VAL A 775 6.44 -13.82 -10.59
C VAL A 775 6.95 -15.17 -10.12
N THR A 776 7.06 -15.33 -8.81
CA THR A 776 7.38 -16.59 -8.14
C THR A 776 6.31 -16.91 -7.10
N GLU A 777 6.02 -18.19 -6.91
CA GLU A 777 5.08 -18.71 -5.91
C GLU A 777 5.88 -19.29 -4.73
N HIS A 778 5.41 -19.08 -3.50
CA HIS A 778 6.09 -19.44 -2.26
C HIS A 778 5.08 -19.91 -1.21
N ASN A 779 5.50 -20.89 -0.41
CA ASN A 779 4.78 -21.39 0.76
C ASN A 779 5.35 -20.84 2.07
N ASN A 780 6.61 -20.37 2.08
CA ASN A 780 7.26 -19.77 3.25
C ASN A 780 8.04 -18.47 2.92
N LYS A 781 8.69 -17.88 3.93
CA LYS A 781 9.41 -16.58 3.83
C LYS A 781 10.88 -16.70 3.39
N GLU A 782 11.47 -17.89 3.46
CA GLU A 782 12.88 -18.12 3.10
C GLU A 782 13.00 -18.39 1.59
N GLU A 783 12.08 -19.20 1.04
CA GLU A 783 11.82 -19.32 -0.40
C GLU A 783 11.64 -17.96 -1.07
N LEU A 784 10.91 -17.04 -0.41
CA LEU A 784 10.64 -15.68 -0.89
C LEU A 784 11.93 -14.89 -1.13
N SER A 785 12.92 -15.02 -0.25
CA SER A 785 14.19 -14.28 -0.31
C SER A 785 15.14 -14.85 -1.35
N ASN A 786 15.30 -16.18 -1.39
CA ASN A 786 16.17 -16.86 -2.36
C ASN A 786 15.69 -16.65 -3.80
N ASN A 787 14.38 -16.85 -4.03
CA ASN A 787 13.78 -16.62 -5.35
C ASN A 787 13.80 -15.15 -5.77
N PHE A 788 13.72 -14.19 -4.83
CA PHE A 788 13.84 -12.76 -5.13
C PHE A 788 15.23 -12.42 -5.69
N ALA A 789 16.31 -12.93 -5.07
CA ALA A 789 17.67 -12.77 -5.60
C ALA A 789 17.83 -13.39 -7.01
N VAL A 790 17.30 -14.59 -7.23
CA VAL A 790 17.30 -15.26 -8.55
C VAL A 790 16.51 -14.46 -9.60
N CYS A 791 15.39 -13.84 -9.23
CA CYS A 791 14.65 -12.96 -10.15
C CYS A 791 15.42 -11.67 -10.47
N ILE A 792 16.22 -11.12 -9.55
CA ILE A 792 17.12 -9.99 -9.84
C ILE A 792 18.25 -10.44 -10.78
N GLN A 793 18.82 -11.64 -10.61
CA GLN A 793 19.81 -12.22 -11.53
C GLN A 793 19.25 -12.28 -12.97
N LYS A 794 18.01 -12.76 -13.13
CA LYS A 794 17.30 -12.81 -14.42
C LYS A 794 17.01 -11.41 -14.99
N ALA A 795 16.68 -10.43 -14.15
CA ALA A 795 16.46 -9.05 -14.58
C ALA A 795 17.74 -8.40 -15.14
N VAL A 796 18.89 -8.62 -14.50
CA VAL A 796 20.20 -8.15 -15.02
C VAL A 796 20.54 -8.79 -16.36
N LYS A 797 20.24 -10.09 -16.54
CA LYS A 797 20.42 -10.80 -17.82
C LYS A 797 19.55 -10.20 -18.92
N ALA A 798 18.25 -10.01 -18.68
CA ALA A 798 17.34 -9.35 -19.63
C ALA A 798 17.76 -7.90 -19.96
N TYR A 799 18.29 -7.15 -18.99
CA TYR A 799 18.88 -5.83 -19.24
C TYR A 799 20.10 -5.91 -20.16
N HIS A 800 21.03 -6.85 -19.89
CA HIS A 800 22.23 -7.04 -20.71
C HIS A 800 21.88 -7.51 -22.13
N GLU A 801 20.99 -8.48 -22.29
CA GLU A 801 20.53 -8.98 -23.59
C GLU A 801 20.01 -7.84 -24.48
N ARG A 802 19.31 -6.86 -23.89
CA ARG A 802 18.74 -5.70 -24.60
C ARG A 802 19.73 -4.55 -24.82
N ASN A 803 20.56 -4.22 -23.83
CA ASN A 803 21.44 -3.03 -23.87
C ASN A 803 22.90 -3.32 -24.25
N LYS A 804 23.27 -4.61 -24.34
CA LYS A 804 24.64 -5.13 -24.57
C LYS A 804 25.68 -4.70 -23.53
N CYS A 805 25.21 -4.23 -22.38
CA CYS A 805 26.02 -3.86 -21.22
C CYS A 805 25.28 -4.18 -19.92
N HIS A 806 26.02 -4.35 -18.82
CA HIS A 806 25.42 -4.48 -17.49
C HIS A 806 25.05 -3.10 -16.92
N PRO A 807 23.98 -2.99 -16.12
CA PRO A 807 23.67 -1.74 -15.43
C PRO A 807 24.74 -1.45 -14.37
N ARG A 808 25.24 -0.21 -14.31
CA ARG A 808 26.22 0.22 -13.29
C ARG A 808 25.62 0.21 -11.89
N ASN A 809 24.34 0.57 -11.77
CA ASN A 809 23.61 0.57 -10.51
C ASN A 809 22.30 -0.22 -10.66
N VAL A 810 21.93 -0.98 -9.63
CA VAL A 810 20.62 -1.64 -9.49
C VAL A 810 19.93 -1.03 -8.28
N VAL A 811 18.86 -0.28 -8.51
CA VAL A 811 18.06 0.37 -7.44
C VAL A 811 16.79 -0.44 -7.20
N VAL A 812 16.70 -1.09 -6.05
CA VAL A 812 15.57 -1.92 -5.64
C VAL A 812 14.65 -1.13 -4.73
N TYR A 813 13.37 -1.00 -5.11
CA TYR A 813 12.31 -0.43 -4.28
C TYR A 813 11.36 -1.56 -3.80
N ARG A 814 11.45 -1.87 -2.51
CA ARG A 814 10.85 -3.02 -1.82
C ARG A 814 9.60 -2.59 -1.04
N ASP A 815 8.42 -2.84 -1.58
CA ASP A 815 7.14 -2.65 -0.86
C ASP A 815 6.83 -3.87 0.02
N GLY A 816 5.82 -3.78 0.87
CA GLY A 816 5.28 -4.90 1.66
C GLY A 816 6.07 -5.33 2.90
N VAL A 817 7.17 -4.63 3.25
CA VAL A 817 7.98 -4.93 4.45
C VAL A 817 7.41 -4.21 5.68
N GLY A 818 7.13 -4.95 6.74
CA GLY A 818 6.85 -4.38 8.06
C GLY A 818 8.13 -4.05 8.82
N GLU A 819 8.06 -3.12 9.78
CA GLU A 819 9.22 -2.68 10.58
C GLU A 819 9.99 -3.84 11.23
N GLY A 820 9.28 -4.73 11.94
CA GLY A 820 9.84 -5.97 12.52
C GLY A 820 10.22 -7.06 11.49
N GLN A 821 10.48 -6.67 10.24
CA GLN A 821 11.07 -7.50 9.18
C GLN A 821 12.29 -6.82 8.52
N ILE A 822 12.59 -5.55 8.85
CA ILE A 822 13.70 -4.79 8.25
C ILE A 822 15.05 -5.46 8.54
N GLU A 823 15.22 -5.99 9.74
CA GLU A 823 16.42 -6.74 10.14
C GLU A 823 16.62 -7.98 9.24
N TYR A 824 15.59 -8.81 9.08
CA TYR A 824 15.61 -9.96 8.18
C TYR A 824 15.93 -9.55 6.72
N VAL A 825 15.39 -8.44 6.24
CA VAL A 825 15.71 -7.90 4.90
C VAL A 825 17.19 -7.51 4.78
N LYS A 826 17.76 -6.86 5.81
CA LYS A 826 19.18 -6.46 5.82
C LYS A 826 20.15 -7.63 6.05
N GLN A 827 19.73 -8.68 6.76
CA GLN A 827 20.56 -9.87 7.04
C GLN A 827 20.41 -10.98 5.98
N GLN A 828 19.29 -11.08 5.26
CA GLN A 828 18.99 -12.20 4.35
C GLN A 828 18.72 -11.75 2.90
N GLU A 829 17.75 -10.86 2.66
CA GLU A 829 17.43 -10.43 1.28
C GLU A 829 18.62 -9.68 0.63
N ILE A 830 19.21 -8.70 1.31
CA ILE A 830 20.28 -7.86 0.74
C ILE A 830 21.58 -8.66 0.45
N PRO A 831 22.11 -9.51 1.36
CA PRO A 831 23.31 -10.31 1.07
C PRO A 831 23.12 -11.33 -0.05
N ALA A 832 21.94 -11.98 -0.13
CA ALA A 832 21.62 -12.89 -1.22
C ALA A 832 21.64 -12.17 -2.58
N ILE A 833 21.04 -10.98 -2.64
CA ILE A 833 21.05 -10.14 -3.86
C ILE A 833 22.48 -9.71 -4.23
N LYS A 834 23.30 -9.27 -3.26
CA LYS A 834 24.71 -8.92 -3.51
C LYS A 834 25.50 -10.10 -4.08
N SER A 835 25.30 -11.31 -3.54
CA SER A 835 25.94 -12.53 -4.05
C SER A 835 25.56 -12.82 -5.51
N GLU A 836 24.27 -12.74 -5.85
CA GLU A 836 23.81 -12.96 -7.22
C GLU A 836 24.24 -11.87 -8.21
N LEU A 837 24.39 -10.61 -7.78
CA LEU A 837 24.93 -9.54 -8.62
C LEU A 837 26.45 -9.73 -8.87
N ALA A 838 27.21 -10.05 -7.83
CA ALA A 838 28.66 -10.24 -7.92
C ALA A 838 29.05 -11.40 -8.86
N LYS A 839 28.24 -12.48 -8.90
CA LYS A 839 28.39 -13.60 -9.84
C LYS A 839 28.21 -13.22 -11.31
N ILE A 840 27.54 -12.09 -11.60
CA ILE A 840 27.38 -11.57 -12.97
C ILE A 840 28.49 -10.58 -13.28
N ASN A 841 28.67 -9.58 -12.41
CA ASN A 841 29.69 -8.55 -12.53
C ASN A 841 29.87 -7.86 -11.17
N PRO A 842 31.07 -7.91 -10.55
CA PRO A 842 31.32 -7.29 -9.23
C PRO A 842 31.26 -5.75 -9.25
N GLY A 843 31.29 -5.11 -10.42
CA GLY A 843 31.14 -3.67 -10.58
C GLY A 843 29.70 -3.15 -10.54
N ILE A 844 28.70 -3.98 -10.23
CA ILE A 844 27.29 -3.56 -10.12
C ILE A 844 27.00 -3.06 -8.69
N CYS A 845 26.79 -1.75 -8.55
CA CYS A 845 26.39 -1.11 -7.30
C CYS A 845 24.91 -1.43 -6.96
N LEU A 846 24.64 -1.98 -5.77
CA LEU A 846 23.27 -2.16 -5.25
C LEU A 846 22.83 -0.95 -4.43
N VAL A 847 21.60 -0.48 -4.63
CA VAL A 847 20.88 0.41 -3.72
C VAL A 847 19.56 -0.25 -3.34
N PHE A 848 19.25 -0.35 -2.05
CA PHE A 848 18.05 -1.04 -1.57
C PHE A 848 17.21 -0.11 -0.68
N VAL A 849 15.98 0.18 -1.15
CA VAL A 849 15.05 1.13 -0.54
C VAL A 849 13.75 0.41 -0.17
N VAL A 850 13.43 0.32 1.11
CA VAL A 850 12.11 -0.14 1.58
C VAL A 850 11.10 0.98 1.39
N VAL A 851 9.90 0.64 0.89
CA VAL A 851 8.80 1.57 0.59
C VAL A 851 7.61 1.29 1.50
N CYS A 852 7.36 2.19 2.45
CA CYS A 852 6.31 2.07 3.45
C CYS A 852 5.11 2.97 3.12
N LYS A 853 4.11 2.41 2.43
CA LYS A 853 2.83 3.05 2.09
C LYS A 853 1.76 3.02 3.20
N ARG A 854 1.96 2.24 4.27
CA ARG A 854 1.03 2.10 5.42
C ARG A 854 1.65 2.70 6.68
N ILE A 855 1.54 4.03 6.83
CA ILE A 855 2.17 4.80 7.92
C ILE A 855 1.16 5.74 8.60
N ASN A 856 1.43 6.07 9.87
CA ASN A 856 0.58 6.95 10.69
C ASN A 856 0.83 8.43 10.40
N THR A 857 2.07 8.77 9.99
CA THR A 857 2.52 10.13 9.61
C THR A 857 1.55 10.82 8.66
N ARG A 858 1.14 12.04 9.01
CA ARG A 858 0.41 13.01 8.18
C ARG A 858 1.22 14.31 8.18
N ILE A 859 1.22 14.98 7.04
CA ILE A 859 1.89 16.25 6.83
C ILE A 859 0.81 17.22 6.33
N PHE A 860 0.78 18.42 6.90
CA PHE A 860 -0.14 19.49 6.57
C PHE A 860 0.70 20.72 6.17
N ARG A 861 0.29 21.44 5.14
CA ARG A 861 0.90 22.73 4.78
C ARG A 861 0.21 23.84 5.57
N ASP A 862 1.01 24.64 6.27
CA ASP A 862 0.55 25.89 6.85
C ASP A 862 0.51 26.96 5.74
N MET A 863 -0.64 27.59 5.56
CA MET A 863 -0.84 28.66 4.57
C MET A 863 -0.74 30.06 5.21
N GLY A 864 -0.51 30.15 6.52
CA GLY A 864 -0.64 31.38 7.30
C GLY A 864 -2.11 31.71 7.62
N SER A 865 -2.30 32.70 8.48
CA SER A 865 -3.63 33.20 8.90
C SER A 865 -4.60 32.12 9.43
N GLY A 866 -4.07 31.00 9.94
CA GLY A 866 -4.84 29.86 10.42
C GLY A 866 -5.36 28.90 9.33
N GLY A 867 -5.07 29.15 8.05
CA GLY A 867 -5.46 28.27 6.96
C GLY A 867 -4.52 27.08 6.82
N LEU A 868 -5.07 25.86 6.68
CA LEU A 868 -4.31 24.64 6.51
C LEU A 868 -4.67 23.94 5.19
N ALA A 869 -3.70 23.27 4.59
CA ALA A 869 -3.87 22.56 3.33
C ALA A 869 -3.17 21.21 3.32
N ASN A 870 -3.50 20.36 2.34
CA ASN A 870 -2.64 19.24 2.00
C ASN A 870 -1.35 19.78 1.34
N PRO A 871 -0.15 19.31 1.72
CA PRO A 871 1.08 19.66 1.02
C PRO A 871 1.03 19.19 -0.45
N PRO A 872 1.65 19.96 -1.38
CA PRO A 872 1.63 19.64 -2.80
C PRO A 872 2.49 18.40 -3.14
N PRO A 873 2.21 17.76 -4.28
CA PRO A 873 3.09 16.75 -4.88
C PRO A 873 4.54 17.25 -4.96
N GLY A 874 5.49 16.38 -4.61
CA GLY A 874 6.92 16.70 -4.55
C GLY A 874 7.41 17.14 -3.16
N THR A 875 6.55 17.36 -2.17
CA THR A 875 6.98 17.74 -0.81
C THR A 875 7.77 16.59 -0.16
N VAL A 876 9.02 16.85 0.24
CA VAL A 876 9.91 15.90 0.93
C VAL A 876 10.10 16.32 2.38
N VAL A 877 10.17 15.36 3.31
CA VAL A 877 10.59 15.61 4.70
C VAL A 877 11.64 14.57 5.11
N ASP A 878 12.85 15.03 5.35
CA ASP A 878 14.05 14.23 5.63
C ASP A 878 14.78 14.65 6.93
N LYS A 879 14.08 15.39 7.79
CA LYS A 879 14.53 15.87 9.11
C LYS A 879 13.39 15.82 10.13
N THR A 880 13.72 15.94 11.42
CA THR A 880 12.80 16.05 12.58
C THR A 880 11.90 14.83 12.87
N ILE A 881 11.13 14.32 11.91
CA ILE A 881 10.25 13.14 12.08
C ILE A 881 10.81 11.83 11.49
N THR A 882 11.99 11.88 10.90
CA THR A 882 12.79 10.72 10.50
C THR A 882 13.38 9.99 11.72
N LEU A 883 13.98 8.80 11.52
CA LEU A 883 14.51 7.97 12.61
C LEU A 883 16.05 8.01 12.68
N PRO A 884 16.67 8.31 13.84
CA PRO A 884 18.11 8.62 13.92
C PRO A 884 19.00 7.46 13.45
N TYR A 885 18.63 6.20 13.69
CA TYR A 885 19.36 5.01 13.25
C TYR A 885 19.12 4.63 11.77
N CYS A 886 18.15 5.24 11.10
CA CYS A 886 17.82 5.02 9.69
C CYS A 886 18.45 6.06 8.76
N TYR A 887 18.67 5.68 7.50
CA TYR A 887 18.67 6.62 6.39
C TYR A 887 17.27 6.57 5.75
N ASP A 888 16.43 7.56 6.07
CA ASP A 888 15.02 7.58 5.69
C ASP A 888 14.52 8.98 5.31
N PHE A 889 13.47 9.04 4.49
CA PHE A 889 12.74 10.26 4.17
C PHE A 889 11.27 9.97 3.87
N PHE A 890 10.41 10.97 4.00
CA PHE A 890 9.03 10.96 3.55
C PHE A 890 8.91 11.76 2.24
N LEU A 891 8.09 11.28 1.31
CA LEU A 891 7.72 12.02 0.09
C LEU A 891 6.21 11.97 -0.10
N VAL A 892 5.61 13.14 -0.26
CA VAL A 892 4.23 13.33 -0.75
C VAL A 892 4.30 13.38 -2.27
N SER A 893 4.17 12.23 -2.93
CA SER A 893 4.23 12.18 -4.40
C SER A 893 2.89 12.43 -5.08
N GLN A 894 1.75 12.10 -4.46
CA GLN A 894 0.42 12.12 -5.07
C GLN A 894 -0.55 13.11 -4.40
N LYS A 895 -1.30 13.89 -5.20
CA LYS A 895 -2.42 14.70 -4.73
C LYS A 895 -3.65 13.87 -4.35
N VAL A 896 -4.29 14.22 -3.23
CA VAL A 896 -5.65 13.77 -2.89
C VAL A 896 -6.68 14.85 -3.21
N ARG A 897 -7.87 14.45 -3.66
CA ARG A 897 -9.01 15.37 -3.89
C ARG A 897 -9.89 15.55 -2.66
N GLU A 898 -9.87 14.56 -1.76
CA GLU A 898 -10.69 14.49 -0.54
C GLU A 898 -9.82 13.98 0.61
N GLY A 899 -10.08 14.47 1.83
CA GLY A 899 -9.38 14.03 3.03
C GLY A 899 -7.94 14.54 3.18
N THR A 900 -7.22 13.89 4.09
CA THR A 900 -5.81 14.18 4.39
C THR A 900 -4.89 13.31 3.54
N VAL A 901 -3.81 13.88 2.98
CA VAL A 901 -2.79 13.12 2.26
C VAL A 901 -1.96 12.27 3.24
N SER A 902 -1.66 11.04 2.83
CA SER A 902 -0.73 10.16 3.53
C SER A 902 0.57 10.10 2.72
N PRO A 903 1.71 10.64 3.20
CA PRO A 903 3.00 10.48 2.54
C PRO A 903 3.38 9.01 2.37
N THR A 904 4.42 8.74 1.59
CA THR A 904 5.11 7.45 1.54
C THR A 904 6.46 7.61 2.22
N SER A 905 6.80 6.68 3.11
CA SER A 905 8.13 6.61 3.74
C SER A 905 9.06 5.74 2.90
N TYR A 906 10.30 6.16 2.77
CA TYR A 906 11.37 5.47 2.06
C TYR A 906 12.55 5.29 3.01
N SER A 907 13.05 4.07 3.17
CA SER A 907 14.19 3.76 4.05
C SER A 907 15.27 3.03 3.27
N ILE A 908 16.44 3.65 3.16
CA ILE A 908 17.60 3.13 2.45
C ILE A 908 18.38 2.25 3.42
N LEU A 909 18.41 0.94 3.15
CA LEU A 909 19.09 -0.06 3.97
C LEU A 909 20.49 -0.40 3.46
N GLU A 910 20.73 -0.13 2.17
CA GLU A 910 21.95 -0.38 1.43
C GLU A 910 22.11 0.71 0.37
N ASP A 911 23.31 1.29 0.26
CA ASP A 911 23.68 2.16 -0.85
C ASP A 911 25.17 1.98 -1.16
N GLY A 912 25.46 1.12 -2.14
CA GLY A 912 26.79 0.94 -2.71
C GLY A 912 27.06 1.87 -3.90
N SER A 913 26.27 2.93 -4.08
CA SER A 913 26.41 3.90 -5.17
C SER A 913 26.96 5.24 -4.69
N ASN A 914 27.41 6.09 -5.62
CA ASN A 914 27.85 7.45 -5.32
C ASN A 914 26.70 8.47 -5.52
N PHE A 915 25.47 8.10 -5.17
CA PHE A 915 24.32 8.99 -5.30
C PHE A 915 24.21 9.94 -4.11
N SER A 916 23.94 11.22 -4.36
CA SER A 916 23.63 12.17 -3.27
C SER A 916 22.18 12.01 -2.82
N VAL A 917 21.91 12.41 -1.57
CA VAL A 917 20.58 12.36 -0.95
C VAL A 917 19.52 13.06 -1.83
N ASP A 918 19.81 14.28 -2.29
CA ASP A 918 18.91 15.03 -3.17
C ASP A 918 18.66 14.30 -4.50
N MET A 919 19.64 13.55 -5.02
CA MET A 919 19.51 12.77 -6.24
C MET A 919 18.60 11.56 -6.03
N LEU A 920 18.79 10.78 -4.96
CA LEU A 920 17.92 9.64 -4.63
C LEU A 920 16.46 10.07 -4.41
N GLN A 921 16.24 11.17 -3.70
CA GLN A 921 14.89 11.72 -3.47
C GLN A 921 14.25 12.20 -4.78
N CYS A 922 15.00 12.95 -5.61
CA CYS A 922 14.54 13.39 -6.94
C CYS A 922 14.24 12.21 -7.87
N PHE A 923 15.10 11.20 -7.89
CA PHE A 923 14.93 9.99 -8.69
C PHE A 923 13.68 9.20 -8.27
N THR A 924 13.46 9.06 -6.96
CA THR A 924 12.24 8.47 -6.39
C THR A 924 10.99 9.23 -6.84
N TYR A 925 11.01 10.57 -6.84
CA TYR A 925 9.89 11.39 -7.31
C TYR A 925 9.66 11.26 -8.82
N LYS A 926 10.71 11.32 -9.65
CA LYS A 926 10.64 11.06 -11.11
C LYS A 926 9.98 9.73 -11.43
N LEU A 927 10.36 8.66 -10.73
CA LEU A 927 9.77 7.33 -10.92
C LEU A 927 8.26 7.27 -10.61
N THR A 928 7.72 8.18 -9.78
CA THR A 928 6.26 8.26 -9.54
C THR A 928 5.48 8.84 -10.72
N HIS A 929 6.14 9.40 -11.73
CA HIS A 929 5.51 9.94 -12.94
C HIS A 929 5.34 8.90 -14.06
N LEU A 930 5.97 7.72 -13.95
CA LEU A 930 6.10 6.75 -15.06
C LEU A 930 5.05 5.63 -15.08
N TYR A 931 3.94 5.77 -14.32
CA TYR A 931 2.88 4.77 -14.29
C TYR A 931 1.82 5.06 -15.36
N PHE A 932 1.99 4.48 -16.55
CA PHE A 932 1.22 4.79 -17.76
C PHE A 932 -0.32 4.65 -17.69
N ASN A 933 -0.84 3.95 -16.68
CA ASN A 933 -2.28 3.84 -16.42
C ASN A 933 -2.90 5.11 -15.77
N TRP A 934 -2.09 6.12 -15.44
CA TRP A 934 -2.54 7.38 -14.84
C TRP A 934 -1.72 8.55 -15.37
N GLN A 935 -2.37 9.55 -15.98
CA GLN A 935 -1.72 10.77 -16.50
C GLN A 935 -1.42 11.76 -15.36
N GLY A 936 -0.71 11.30 -14.34
CA GLY A 936 -0.35 12.07 -13.16
C GLY A 936 0.62 11.30 -12.25
N THR A 937 1.07 11.94 -11.18
CA THR A 937 1.91 11.26 -10.17
C THR A 937 1.14 10.22 -9.36
N VAL A 938 1.77 9.08 -9.08
CA VAL A 938 1.25 8.02 -8.18
C VAL A 938 1.97 7.97 -6.82
N ARG A 939 1.41 7.26 -5.84
CA ARG A 939 1.87 7.27 -4.44
C ARG A 939 3.23 6.58 -4.17
N VAL A 940 3.67 5.72 -5.09
CA VAL A 940 4.92 4.95 -5.01
C VAL A 940 5.59 4.95 -6.39
N PRO A 941 6.89 4.63 -6.53
CA PRO A 941 7.56 4.48 -7.82
C PRO A 941 6.78 3.55 -8.76
N ALA A 942 6.71 3.89 -10.05
CA ALA A 942 6.03 3.07 -11.04
C ALA A 942 6.46 1.58 -11.04
N PRO A 943 7.76 1.22 -10.88
CA PRO A 943 8.18 -0.17 -10.73
C PRO A 943 7.46 -0.91 -9.58
N CYS A 944 7.29 -0.28 -8.41
CA CYS A 944 6.57 -0.86 -7.27
C CYS A 944 5.08 -1.02 -7.57
N LEU A 945 4.46 -0.03 -8.20
CA LEU A 945 3.04 -0.10 -8.53
C LEU A 945 2.76 -1.15 -9.61
N TYR A 946 3.69 -1.36 -10.55
CA TYR A 946 3.65 -2.45 -11.50
C TYR A 946 3.87 -3.82 -10.83
N ALA A 947 4.84 -3.95 -9.92
CA ALA A 947 5.04 -5.16 -9.12
C ALA A 947 3.78 -5.53 -8.31
N HIS A 948 3.18 -4.56 -7.61
CA HIS A 948 1.91 -4.71 -6.91
C HIS A 948 0.78 -5.19 -7.84
N LYS A 949 0.68 -4.61 -9.05
CA LYS A 949 -0.32 -5.03 -10.05
C LYS A 949 -0.10 -6.45 -10.54
N LEU A 950 1.15 -6.83 -10.79
CA LEU A 950 1.53 -8.16 -11.25
C LEU A 950 1.30 -9.22 -10.16
N ALA A 951 1.74 -8.97 -8.92
CA ALA A 951 1.48 -9.86 -7.77
C ALA A 951 -0.02 -10.08 -7.53
N TYR A 952 -0.81 -8.99 -7.54
CA TYR A 952 -2.26 -9.06 -7.41
C TYR A 952 -2.91 -9.84 -8.57
N MET A 953 -2.50 -9.58 -9.82
CA MET A 953 -3.01 -10.27 -11.01
C MET A 953 -2.78 -11.80 -10.94
N THR A 954 -1.61 -12.22 -10.47
CA THR A 954 -1.32 -13.64 -10.28
C THR A 954 -2.08 -14.22 -9.09
N GLY A 955 -2.11 -13.52 -7.95
CA GLY A 955 -2.74 -14.01 -6.73
C GLY A 955 -4.27 -14.04 -6.70
N THR A 956 -4.95 -13.27 -7.57
CA THR A 956 -6.43 -13.25 -7.65
C THR A 956 -7.00 -13.73 -8.98
N GLY A 957 -6.15 -14.20 -9.91
CA GLY A 957 -6.56 -14.38 -11.30
C GLY A 957 -5.80 -15.47 -12.05
N THR A 958 -4.50 -15.28 -12.29
CA THR A 958 -3.77 -16.23 -13.16
C THR A 958 -3.23 -17.45 -12.43
N HIS A 959 -2.84 -17.35 -11.16
CA HIS A 959 -2.22 -18.44 -10.37
C HIS A 959 -1.17 -19.21 -11.19
N SER A 960 -0.29 -18.46 -11.86
CA SER A 960 0.68 -18.93 -12.86
C SER A 960 1.64 -17.80 -13.25
N GLN A 961 2.88 -18.17 -13.60
CA GLN A 961 3.87 -17.26 -14.19
C GLN A 961 3.45 -16.84 -15.61
N PRO A 962 3.86 -15.65 -16.10
CA PRO A 962 3.61 -15.24 -17.48
C PRO A 962 4.40 -16.07 -18.50
N SER A 963 3.89 -16.16 -19.74
CA SER A 963 4.66 -16.68 -20.86
C SER A 963 5.85 -15.75 -21.17
N PRO A 964 7.05 -16.28 -21.50
CA PRO A 964 8.19 -15.47 -21.90
C PRO A 964 7.88 -14.47 -23.03
N ARG A 965 6.96 -14.80 -23.93
CA ARG A 965 6.47 -13.95 -25.04
C ARG A 965 5.87 -12.61 -24.62
N VAL A 966 5.42 -12.49 -23.37
CA VAL A 966 4.84 -11.23 -22.83
C VAL A 966 5.59 -10.73 -21.60
N ALA A 967 6.67 -11.39 -21.18
CA ALA A 967 7.37 -11.04 -19.95
C ALA A 967 8.10 -9.68 -20.01
N ASP A 968 8.48 -9.21 -21.21
CA ASP A 968 9.03 -7.86 -21.44
C ASP A 968 7.95 -6.76 -21.60
N LYS A 969 6.67 -7.11 -21.43
CA LYS A 969 5.51 -6.25 -21.62
C LYS A 969 4.76 -5.99 -20.31
N LEU A 970 4.07 -4.86 -20.27
CA LEU A 970 3.11 -4.51 -19.22
C LEU A 970 1.76 -5.25 -19.39
N TRP A 971 1.77 -6.55 -19.68
CA TRP A 971 0.58 -7.35 -20.03
C TRP A 971 -0.52 -7.36 -18.94
N PHE A 972 -0.14 -7.11 -17.69
CA PHE A 972 -0.94 -7.21 -16.47
C PHE A 972 -1.65 -5.91 -16.07
N ILE A 973 -1.47 -4.80 -16.80
CA ILE A 973 -2.01 -3.47 -16.44
C ILE A 973 -3.45 -3.22 -16.89
#